data_AF-A0A3M1JG26-F1
#
_entry.id   AF-A0A3M1JG26-F1
#
_cell.length_a   1.000
_cell.length_b   1.000
_cell.length_c   1.000
_cell.angle_alpha   90.00
_cell.angle_beta   90.00
_cell.angle_gamma   90.00
#
_symmetry.space_group_name_H-M   'P 1'
#
loop_
_entity.id
_entity.type
_entity.pdbx_description
1 polymer ?
#
loop_
_entity_poly.entity_id
_entity_poly.type
_entity_poly.pdbx_seq_one_letter_code
_entity_poly.pdbx_strand_id
1 'polypeptide(L)'
;MTTKFSDLSLAQIDAVLRFLPLFEQPNFEFGHWQDYGFQFSRQTTEFVETLSAQNFIIQFDWTNWQDSAEHYRSSPAALDTANLLTLRKLLTTHVRADRFDEGHLAQMFEEGHITAILRRLEQLRNQIAQIQGLAEPPSNPDSNRTKLRGPAEQPPRPHDNCYWVIPGKFLASEYPGSKNDSQARAKIKRYLNLGLTTFIDLTEPHELNHYEHILQDEARALGISARYRRMPIPDQTVPAAPRDMAHILDAIDGAINRNQPVVVHCWGGIGRTGTVVGCYLVRHGNSGDEALQELARLWQTVAKKNRQPRSPEAVEQVNYIRSWREPASIATVPHVAKARFDRFSGALMGLAVGDAVGTTLEFLSPGTFEPITNMVGGGPFNLLPGQWTDDTSMALCLATSLLEKDGFDPRDQMERYVRWWKEGYLSSNGRCFDIGNTVSLALQKYQSTGRPFAGPTAPNTAGNGSIMRLAPVPMFYLKDPAQAIEQAGQSSRTTHGTRQAVDACRYMAGLLVGAINGAGKDELLSPLYCPIPGYWDEHALHPKVVTLAQGSFKHKKPPQIRGSGYVIDSLEAALWAFYTTDNFRDGCLKAVNLGLDADTTGAVFGQIAGAFYGESAIPVEWLDKIALQELIADLIERLYNKAFN
;
A
#
# COMPACT_ATOMS: atom_id res chain seq x y z
N MET A 1 -20.51 -19.42 8.41
CA MET A 1 -20.71 -19.49 9.88
C MET A 1 -19.40 -19.03 10.51
N THR A 2 -19.23 -17.92 11.22
CA THR A 2 -20.15 -16.98 11.88
C THR A 2 -19.43 -15.62 11.99
N THR A 3 -20.14 -14.57 11.57
CA THR A 3 -19.81 -13.14 11.61
C THR A 3 -19.68 -12.57 13.03
N LYS A 4 -18.64 -11.78 13.35
CA LYS A 4 -18.69 -10.81 14.47
C LYS A 4 -19.27 -9.48 14.01
N PHE A 5 -20.57 -9.55 13.76
CA PHE A 5 -21.49 -8.42 13.62
C PHE A 5 -22.24 -8.16 14.94
N SER A 6 -21.84 -8.83 16.02
CA SER A 6 -22.59 -8.98 17.27
C SER A 6 -21.75 -8.49 18.44
N ASP A 7 -21.91 -7.23 18.84
CA ASP A 7 -22.25 -6.91 20.22
C ASP A 7 -22.40 -5.39 20.35
N LEU A 8 -23.65 -4.94 20.45
CA LEU A 8 -23.96 -3.61 20.96
C LEU A 8 -24.02 -3.72 22.49
N SER A 9 -23.46 -2.75 23.21
CA SER A 9 -23.68 -2.67 24.65
C SER A 9 -25.17 -2.46 24.96
N LEU A 10 -25.62 -2.92 26.14
CA LEU A 10 -27.00 -2.67 26.58
C LEU A 10 -27.33 -1.17 26.56
N ALA A 11 -26.37 -0.30 26.90
CA ALA A 11 -26.53 1.15 26.86
C ALA A 11 -26.77 1.69 25.44
N GLN A 12 -26.10 1.14 24.41
CA GLN A 12 -26.33 1.52 23.01
C GLN A 12 -27.70 1.04 22.52
N ILE A 13 -28.10 -0.17 22.92
CA ILE A 13 -29.43 -0.69 22.59
C ILE A 13 -30.51 0.16 23.28
N ASP A 14 -30.32 0.51 24.56
CA ASP A 14 -31.23 1.35 25.34
C ASP A 14 -31.36 2.77 24.76
N ALA A 15 -30.27 3.33 24.24
CA ALA A 15 -30.28 4.65 23.60
C ALA A 15 -31.15 4.68 22.33
N VAL A 16 -31.30 3.56 21.61
CA VAL A 16 -32.23 3.44 20.49
C VAL A 16 -33.64 3.06 20.96
N LEU A 17 -33.76 2.16 21.94
CA LEU A 17 -35.05 1.74 22.48
C LEU A 17 -35.81 2.84 23.22
N ARG A 18 -35.14 3.92 23.66
CA ARG A 18 -35.82 5.08 24.27
C ARG A 18 -36.88 5.71 23.37
N PHE A 19 -36.79 5.50 22.04
CA PHE A 19 -37.77 6.03 21.07
C PHE A 19 -38.99 5.12 20.91
N LEU A 20 -38.93 3.85 21.31
CA LEU A 20 -40.03 2.89 21.13
C LEU A 20 -41.34 3.35 21.83
N PRO A 21 -41.35 3.79 23.11
CA PRO A 21 -42.58 4.25 23.75
C PRO A 21 -43.17 5.52 23.13
N LEU A 22 -42.34 6.36 22.50
CA LEU A 22 -42.79 7.55 21.77
C LEU A 22 -43.48 7.14 20.46
N PHE A 23 -42.87 6.20 19.74
CA PHE A 23 -43.33 5.66 18.46
C PHE A 23 -44.61 4.82 18.56
N GLU A 24 -44.95 4.33 19.75
CA GLU A 24 -46.20 3.59 20.00
C GLU A 24 -47.39 4.49 20.37
N GLN A 25 -47.19 5.81 20.48
CA GLN A 25 -48.30 6.72 20.75
C GLN A 25 -49.23 6.82 19.53
N PRO A 26 -50.55 6.70 19.69
CA PRO A 26 -51.49 6.59 18.58
C PRO A 26 -51.55 7.81 17.65
N ASN A 27 -51.01 8.95 18.08
CA ASN A 27 -51.00 10.20 17.31
C ASN A 27 -49.56 10.70 17.04
N PHE A 28 -48.54 9.85 17.12
CA PHE A 28 -47.17 10.26 16.79
C PHE A 28 -47.00 10.45 15.29
N GLU A 29 -46.61 11.64 14.86
CA GLU A 29 -46.29 11.95 13.47
C GLU A 29 -44.79 11.78 13.20
N PHE A 30 -44.46 10.87 12.29
CA PHE A 30 -43.07 10.58 11.91
C PHE A 30 -42.47 11.71 11.04
N GLY A 31 -43.32 12.42 10.30
CA GLY A 31 -43.00 13.54 9.43
C GLY A 31 -44.22 13.94 8.61
N HIS A 32 -44.08 14.95 7.75
CA HIS A 32 -45.17 15.43 6.90
C HIS A 32 -44.67 15.94 5.55
N TRP A 33 -45.53 15.87 4.55
CA TRP A 33 -45.26 16.42 3.22
C TRP A 33 -45.45 17.94 3.21
N GLN A 34 -44.53 18.63 2.54
CA GLN A 34 -44.62 20.06 2.22
C GLN A 34 -44.52 20.27 0.71
N ASP A 35 -44.77 21.51 0.26
CA ASP A 35 -44.74 21.90 -1.16
C ASP A 35 -43.42 21.58 -1.88
N TYR A 36 -42.33 21.31 -1.14
CA TYR A 36 -40.99 21.07 -1.68
C TYR A 36 -40.33 19.76 -1.18
N GLY A 37 -41.10 18.81 -0.65
CA GLY A 37 -40.59 17.49 -0.26
C GLY A 37 -41.07 17.00 1.11
N PHE A 38 -40.62 15.81 1.50
CA PHE A 38 -40.97 15.22 2.79
C PHE A 38 -40.06 15.74 3.91
N GLN A 39 -40.63 16.16 5.04
CA GLN A 39 -39.86 16.61 6.20
C GLN A 39 -40.11 15.71 7.41
N PHE A 40 -39.03 15.14 7.97
CA PHE A 40 -39.11 14.41 9.23
C PHE A 40 -39.47 15.31 10.41
N SER A 41 -40.26 14.76 11.35
CA SER A 41 -40.43 15.40 12.65
C SER A 41 -39.10 15.46 13.38
N ARG A 42 -38.96 16.39 14.33
CA ARG A 42 -37.70 16.56 15.07
C ARG A 42 -37.27 15.26 15.75
N GLN A 43 -38.22 14.53 16.33
CA GLN A 43 -37.98 13.29 17.05
C GLN A 43 -37.54 12.17 16.11
N THR A 44 -38.05 12.14 14.88
CA THR A 44 -37.59 11.22 13.84
C THR A 44 -36.17 11.51 13.39
N THR A 45 -35.81 12.78 13.18
CA THR A 45 -34.43 13.18 12.88
C THR A 45 -33.48 12.75 14.00
N GLU A 46 -33.86 13.02 15.26
CA GLU A 46 -33.09 12.58 16.43
C GLU A 46 -32.96 11.05 16.51
N PHE A 47 -33.98 10.29 16.10
CA PHE A 47 -33.93 8.83 16.01
C PHE A 47 -32.91 8.36 14.95
N VAL A 48 -32.95 8.89 13.72
CA VAL A 48 -32.02 8.52 12.65
C VAL A 48 -30.57 8.89 12.99
N GLU A 49 -30.37 10.06 13.61
CA GLU A 49 -29.08 10.47 14.15
C GLU A 49 -28.61 9.54 15.27
N THR A 50 -29.52 9.11 16.15
CA THR A 50 -29.19 8.16 17.22
C THR A 50 -28.83 6.79 16.65
N LEU A 51 -29.52 6.29 15.62
CA LEU A 51 -29.15 5.05 14.94
C LEU A 51 -27.72 5.13 14.39
N SER A 52 -27.34 6.27 13.82
CA SER A 52 -25.98 6.50 13.30
C SER A 52 -24.96 6.61 14.43
N ALA A 53 -25.26 7.38 15.47
CA ALA A 53 -24.36 7.62 16.61
C ALA A 53 -24.14 6.39 17.50
N GLN A 54 -25.13 5.50 17.58
CA GLN A 54 -25.08 4.25 18.38
C GLN A 54 -24.68 3.03 17.54
N ASN A 55 -24.17 3.24 16.32
CA ASN A 55 -23.69 2.20 15.42
C ASN A 55 -24.76 1.19 14.97
N PHE A 56 -26.03 1.57 14.90
CA PHE A 56 -27.07 0.75 14.28
C PHE A 56 -27.01 0.80 12.75
N ILE A 57 -26.52 1.91 12.17
CA ILE A 57 -26.25 2.03 10.74
C ILE A 57 -24.89 1.40 10.42
N ILE A 58 -24.88 0.37 9.57
CA ILE A 58 -23.71 -0.47 9.29
C ILE A 58 -23.39 -0.54 7.80
N GLN A 59 -22.16 -0.90 7.45
CA GLN A 59 -21.83 -1.31 6.08
C GLN A 59 -21.93 -2.84 5.96
N PHE A 60 -22.50 -3.31 4.86
CA PHE A 60 -22.60 -4.72 4.50
C PHE A 60 -22.73 -4.82 2.98
N ASP A 61 -22.54 -6.03 2.45
CA ASP A 61 -22.72 -6.34 1.03
C ASP A 61 -24.20 -6.17 0.61
N TRP A 62 -24.47 -5.13 -0.17
CA TRP A 62 -25.82 -4.78 -0.62
C TRP A 62 -26.37 -5.76 -1.64
N THR A 63 -25.54 -6.21 -2.56
CA THR A 63 -25.93 -7.09 -3.66
C THR A 63 -26.46 -8.41 -3.12
N ASN A 64 -25.82 -8.95 -2.09
CA ASN A 64 -26.24 -10.21 -1.45
C ASN A 64 -27.34 -10.04 -0.38
N TRP A 65 -27.81 -8.81 -0.09
CA TRP A 65 -28.81 -8.54 0.96
C TRP A 65 -30.23 -8.26 0.44
N GLN A 66 -30.39 -7.86 -0.82
CA GLN A 66 -31.67 -7.35 -1.37
C GLN A 66 -32.86 -8.30 -1.15
N ASP A 67 -32.73 -9.58 -1.51
CA ASP A 67 -33.82 -10.56 -1.37
C ASP A 67 -34.20 -10.81 0.10
N SER A 68 -33.20 -10.77 1.00
CA SER A 68 -33.44 -10.92 2.44
C SER A 68 -34.18 -9.72 3.01
N ALA A 69 -33.83 -8.50 2.59
CA ALA A 69 -34.52 -7.28 3.02
C ALA A 69 -36.01 -7.31 2.63
N GLU A 70 -36.31 -7.74 1.40
CA GLU A 70 -37.68 -7.82 0.89
C GLU A 70 -38.51 -8.90 1.60
N HIS A 71 -37.89 -10.04 1.95
CA HIS A 71 -38.56 -11.07 2.75
C HIS A 71 -38.99 -10.57 4.13
N TYR A 72 -38.08 -9.89 4.86
CA TYR A 72 -38.41 -9.33 6.16
C TYR A 72 -39.45 -8.21 6.07
N ARG A 73 -39.45 -7.42 4.99
CA ARG A 73 -40.45 -6.37 4.75
C ARG A 73 -41.84 -6.94 4.51
N SER A 74 -41.96 -7.98 3.69
CA SER A 74 -43.23 -8.57 3.28
C SER A 74 -43.83 -9.57 4.28
N SER A 75 -43.04 -10.06 5.25
CA SER A 75 -43.47 -11.08 6.22
C SER A 75 -43.19 -10.68 7.68
N PRO A 76 -44.12 -10.03 8.38
CA PRO A 76 -43.91 -9.53 9.74
C PRO A 76 -43.45 -10.59 10.75
N ALA A 77 -43.94 -11.83 10.65
CA ALA A 77 -43.56 -12.93 11.53
C ALA A 77 -42.08 -13.33 11.41
N ALA A 78 -41.40 -13.00 10.30
CA ALA A 78 -39.98 -13.29 10.14
C ALA A 78 -39.12 -12.52 11.16
N LEU A 79 -39.57 -11.33 11.60
CA LEU A 79 -38.85 -10.50 12.57
C LEU A 79 -38.73 -11.16 13.95
N ASP A 80 -39.65 -12.04 14.35
CA ASP A 80 -39.65 -12.69 15.66
C ASP A 80 -38.40 -13.52 15.92
N THR A 81 -37.75 -13.99 14.85
CA THR A 81 -36.52 -14.79 14.92
C THR A 81 -35.28 -14.02 14.51
N ALA A 82 -35.42 -12.76 14.06
CA ALA A 82 -34.30 -11.94 13.62
C ALA A 82 -33.32 -11.69 14.78
N ASN A 83 -32.02 -11.80 14.48
CA ASN A 83 -30.93 -11.52 15.40
C ASN A 83 -30.48 -10.05 15.30
N LEU A 84 -29.63 -9.61 16.23
CA LEU A 84 -29.22 -8.20 16.34
C LEU A 84 -28.59 -7.63 15.06
N LEU A 85 -27.83 -8.46 14.33
CA LEU A 85 -27.26 -8.06 13.05
C LEU A 85 -28.35 -7.81 12.01
N THR A 86 -29.30 -8.74 11.86
CA THR A 86 -30.41 -8.62 10.91
C THR A 86 -31.18 -7.33 11.14
N LEU A 87 -31.49 -6.99 12.40
CA LEU A 87 -32.18 -5.74 12.73
C LEU A 87 -31.37 -4.49 12.33
N ARG A 88 -30.05 -4.49 12.55
CA ARG A 88 -29.15 -3.39 12.13
C ARG A 88 -29.11 -3.23 10.61
N LYS A 89 -29.10 -4.34 9.86
CA LYS A 89 -29.16 -4.31 8.39
C LYS A 89 -30.49 -3.75 7.88
N LEU A 90 -31.61 -4.15 8.49
CA LEU A 90 -32.94 -3.63 8.12
C LEU A 90 -33.05 -2.12 8.37
N LEU A 91 -32.68 -1.65 9.57
CA LEU A 91 -32.67 -0.22 9.88
C LEU A 91 -31.76 0.58 8.94
N THR A 92 -30.59 0.04 8.61
CA THR A 92 -29.68 0.64 7.62
C THR A 92 -30.32 0.72 6.22
N THR A 93 -31.06 -0.31 5.82
CA THR A 93 -31.72 -0.39 4.51
C THR A 93 -32.75 0.72 4.36
N HIS A 94 -33.65 0.86 5.33
CA HIS A 94 -34.70 1.87 5.26
C HIS A 94 -34.16 3.30 5.38
N VAL A 95 -33.18 3.55 6.27
CA VAL A 95 -32.56 4.89 6.41
C VAL A 95 -31.81 5.33 5.14
N ARG A 96 -31.24 4.39 4.38
CA ARG A 96 -30.56 4.72 3.11
C ARG A 96 -31.50 4.83 1.94
N ALA A 97 -32.54 4.00 1.87
CA ALA A 97 -33.54 4.05 0.81
C ALA A 97 -34.25 5.40 0.78
N ASP A 98 -34.50 6.00 1.94
CA ASP A 98 -35.14 7.31 2.06
C ASP A 98 -34.35 8.47 1.42
N ARG A 99 -33.03 8.30 1.19
CA ARG A 99 -32.21 9.28 0.44
C ARG A 99 -32.50 9.31 -1.06
N PHE A 100 -33.12 8.24 -1.56
CA PHE A 100 -33.39 8.02 -2.98
C PHE A 100 -34.90 7.98 -3.27
N ASP A 101 -35.71 7.79 -2.24
CA ASP A 101 -37.18 7.79 -2.28
C ASP A 101 -37.72 8.54 -1.05
N GLU A 102 -37.95 9.84 -1.21
CA GLU A 102 -38.32 10.74 -0.11
C GLU A 102 -39.61 10.28 0.59
N GLY A 103 -39.56 10.09 1.90
CA GLY A 103 -40.71 9.66 2.70
C GLY A 103 -40.84 8.13 2.87
N HIS A 104 -39.97 7.34 2.25
CA HIS A 104 -39.93 5.87 2.41
C HIS A 104 -39.85 5.44 3.88
N LEU A 105 -38.99 6.07 4.69
CA LEU A 105 -38.84 5.67 6.09
C LEU A 105 -40.10 5.95 6.92
N ALA A 106 -40.83 7.02 6.60
CA ALA A 106 -42.10 7.34 7.22
C ALA A 106 -43.20 6.36 6.82
N GLN A 107 -43.25 5.97 5.54
CA GLN A 107 -44.17 4.93 5.08
C GLN A 107 -43.94 3.60 5.84
N MET A 108 -42.68 3.18 5.99
CA MET A 108 -42.34 1.95 6.74
C MET A 108 -42.69 2.05 8.23
N PHE A 109 -42.74 3.26 8.79
CA PHE A 109 -43.22 3.49 10.14
C PHE A 109 -44.74 3.37 10.23
N GLU A 110 -45.50 4.00 9.31
CA GLU A 110 -46.97 3.94 9.25
C GLU A 110 -47.48 2.51 9.05
N GLU A 111 -46.77 1.70 8.27
CA GLU A 111 -47.03 0.26 8.09
C GLU A 111 -46.68 -0.58 9.34
N GLY A 112 -46.08 0.03 10.37
CA GLY A 112 -45.72 -0.59 11.65
C GLY A 112 -44.40 -1.37 11.63
N HIS A 113 -43.68 -1.37 10.51
CA HIS A 113 -42.47 -2.18 10.32
C HIS A 113 -41.31 -1.72 11.22
N ILE A 114 -41.07 -0.40 11.31
CA ILE A 114 -40.01 0.18 12.16
C ILE A 114 -40.24 -0.14 13.64
N THR A 115 -41.48 -0.02 14.11
CA THR A 115 -41.85 -0.33 15.50
C THR A 115 -41.70 -1.83 15.80
N ALA A 116 -42.02 -2.71 14.85
CA ALA A 116 -41.80 -4.15 14.99
C ALA A 116 -40.31 -4.51 15.14
N ILE A 117 -39.42 -3.87 14.36
CA ILE A 117 -37.97 -4.04 14.49
C ILE A 117 -37.48 -3.65 15.90
N LEU A 118 -37.97 -2.52 16.44
CA LEU A 118 -37.58 -2.03 17.77
C LEU A 118 -38.10 -2.94 18.90
N ARG A 119 -39.31 -3.49 18.82
CA ARG A 119 -39.81 -4.47 19.80
C ARG A 119 -38.94 -5.73 19.84
N ARG A 120 -38.50 -6.22 18.68
CA ARG A 120 -37.60 -7.36 18.61
C ARG A 120 -36.24 -7.04 19.26
N LEU A 121 -35.74 -5.84 19.05
CA LEU A 121 -34.50 -5.36 19.67
C LEU A 121 -34.59 -5.33 21.21
N GLU A 122 -35.73 -4.91 21.77
CA GLU A 122 -35.98 -4.93 23.22
C GLU A 122 -35.96 -6.34 23.81
N GLN A 123 -36.54 -7.32 23.13
CA GLN A 123 -36.50 -8.72 23.55
C GLN A 123 -35.05 -9.24 23.64
N LEU A 124 -34.24 -8.96 22.62
CA LEU A 124 -32.82 -9.36 22.59
C LEU A 124 -32.01 -8.67 23.71
N ARG A 125 -32.28 -7.39 23.97
CA ARG A 125 -31.65 -6.63 25.06
C ARG A 125 -31.87 -7.30 26.41
N ASN A 126 -33.11 -7.69 26.72
CA ASN A 126 -33.45 -8.30 28.01
C ASN A 126 -32.80 -9.67 28.21
N GLN A 127 -32.66 -10.45 27.14
CA GLN A 127 -31.93 -11.73 27.16
C GLN A 127 -30.44 -11.52 27.46
N ILE A 128 -29.81 -10.52 26.86
CA ILE A 128 -28.39 -10.19 27.08
C ILE A 128 -28.15 -9.73 28.53
N ALA A 129 -29.04 -8.93 29.10
CA ALA A 129 -28.91 -8.42 30.47
C ALA A 129 -28.96 -9.51 31.55
N GLN A 130 -29.81 -10.53 31.38
CA GLN A 130 -29.89 -11.66 32.32
C GLN A 130 -28.59 -12.48 32.37
N ILE A 131 -27.89 -12.60 31.24
CA ILE A 131 -26.64 -13.37 31.15
C ILE A 131 -25.49 -12.65 31.89
N GLN A 132 -25.55 -11.33 32.05
CA GLN A 132 -24.46 -10.51 32.61
C GLN A 132 -24.49 -10.33 34.16
N GLY A 133 -25.46 -10.92 34.87
CA GLY A 133 -25.75 -10.63 36.29
C GLY A 133 -25.34 -11.66 37.37
N LEU A 134 -24.34 -12.53 37.16
CA LEU A 134 -23.88 -13.52 38.17
C LEU A 134 -22.38 -13.36 38.50
N ALA A 135 -22.00 -12.54 39.50
CA ALA A 135 -20.81 -12.69 40.38
C ALA A 135 -20.53 -11.45 41.29
N GLU A 136 -20.34 -11.67 42.60
CA GLU A 136 -19.79 -10.71 43.60
C GLU A 136 -18.38 -11.15 44.11
N PRO A 137 -17.54 -10.26 44.68
CA PRO A 137 -16.14 -10.54 45.04
C PRO A 137 -15.87 -10.67 46.57
N PRO A 138 -14.70 -11.18 47.01
CA PRO A 138 -14.20 -10.97 48.37
C PRO A 138 -12.91 -10.14 48.46
N SER A 139 -12.66 -9.70 49.69
CA SER A 139 -11.79 -8.63 50.20
C SER A 139 -10.32 -9.01 50.50
N ASN A 140 -9.49 -7.97 50.53
CA ASN A 140 -8.09 -7.90 51.03
C ASN A 140 -8.02 -8.16 52.57
N PRO A 141 -6.88 -8.50 53.24
CA PRO A 141 -5.59 -7.78 53.16
C PRO A 141 -4.30 -8.62 53.34
N ASP A 142 -3.14 -8.06 52.95
CA ASP A 142 -2.07 -7.54 53.86
C ASP A 142 -0.63 -7.62 53.28
N SER A 143 0.21 -6.77 53.87
CA SER A 143 1.53 -6.26 53.53
C SER A 143 2.72 -7.24 53.53
N ASN A 144 3.67 -7.04 52.60
CA ASN A 144 5.10 -6.93 52.95
C ASN A 144 5.97 -6.37 51.81
N ARG A 145 6.78 -5.36 52.14
CA ARG A 145 7.79 -4.75 51.28
C ARG A 145 9.07 -5.59 51.29
N THR A 146 9.53 -6.02 50.12
CA THR A 146 10.93 -6.43 49.92
C THR A 146 11.52 -5.64 48.77
N LYS A 147 12.55 -4.85 49.05
CA LYS A 147 13.30 -4.04 48.09
C LYS A 147 14.02 -4.95 47.09
N LEU A 148 13.70 -4.79 45.80
CA LEU A 148 14.52 -5.27 44.69
C LEU A 148 15.07 -4.06 43.92
N ARG A 149 16.29 -4.26 43.42
CA ARG A 149 17.26 -3.30 42.86
C ARG A 149 16.64 -2.24 41.94
N GLY A 150 17.08 -0.98 42.10
CA GLY A 150 16.61 0.16 41.33
C GLY A 150 16.84 -0.02 39.83
N PRO A 151 15.85 0.33 38.97
CA PRO A 151 16.05 0.26 37.53
C PRO A 151 16.89 1.47 37.08
N ALA A 152 17.76 1.25 36.10
CA ALA A 152 18.31 2.32 35.28
C ALA A 152 17.16 3.24 34.83
N GLU A 153 17.33 4.55 34.94
CA GLU A 153 16.31 5.53 34.57
C GLU A 153 15.81 5.25 33.15
N GLN A 154 14.53 4.89 33.02
CA GLN A 154 13.93 4.71 31.70
C GLN A 154 13.89 6.06 30.97
N PRO A 155 14.05 6.07 29.63
CA PRO A 155 13.93 7.28 28.85
C PRO A 155 12.57 7.96 29.07
N PRO A 156 12.51 9.31 29.05
CA PRO A 156 11.26 10.03 29.23
C PRO A 156 10.20 9.61 28.20
N ARG A 157 8.92 9.69 28.61
CA ARG A 157 7.77 9.32 27.80
C ARG A 157 6.98 10.57 27.36
N PRO A 158 6.38 10.58 26.16
CA PRO A 158 5.59 11.73 25.68
C PRO A 158 4.29 11.97 26.46
N HIS A 159 3.77 10.95 27.16
CA HIS A 159 2.63 11.02 28.09
C HIS A 159 2.45 9.69 28.85
N ASP A 160 1.53 9.63 29.81
CA ASP A 160 1.33 8.45 30.68
C ASP A 160 0.62 7.25 30.01
N ASN A 161 0.00 7.47 28.85
CA ASN A 161 -0.72 6.44 28.09
C ASN A 161 0.15 5.74 27.03
N CYS A 162 1.43 5.53 27.33
CA CYS A 162 2.38 4.83 26.46
C CYS A 162 3.43 4.06 27.30
N TYR A 163 4.16 3.15 26.67
CA TYR A 163 5.22 2.37 27.30
C TYR A 163 6.31 2.01 26.30
N TRP A 164 7.55 1.91 26.79
CA TRP A 164 8.68 1.44 26.00
C TRP A 164 8.65 -0.08 25.92
N VAL A 165 8.64 -0.62 24.70
CA VAL A 165 8.90 -2.03 24.43
C VAL A 165 10.41 -2.27 24.42
N ILE A 166 11.15 -1.37 23.75
CA ILE A 166 12.61 -1.28 23.85
C ILE A 166 12.96 0.16 24.21
N PRO A 167 13.58 0.42 25.38
CA PRO A 167 13.93 1.77 25.83
C PRO A 167 14.66 2.58 24.75
N GLY A 168 14.08 3.72 24.36
CA GLY A 168 14.66 4.66 23.40
C GLY A 168 14.58 4.22 21.93
N LYS A 169 14.05 3.03 21.62
CA LYS A 169 13.99 2.49 20.25
C LYS A 169 12.58 2.13 19.79
N PHE A 170 11.74 1.60 20.66
CA PHE A 170 10.39 1.17 20.29
C PHE A 170 9.38 1.53 21.38
N LEU A 171 8.51 2.49 21.06
CA LEU A 171 7.43 2.97 21.92
C LEU A 171 6.06 2.47 21.41
N ALA A 172 5.25 1.93 22.31
CA ALA A 172 3.83 1.63 22.07
C ALA A 172 2.97 2.73 22.68
N SER A 173 2.04 3.31 21.90
CA SER A 173 1.30 4.50 22.33
C SER A 173 -0.18 4.52 21.91
N GLU A 174 -0.94 5.41 22.54
CA GLU A 174 -2.24 5.86 22.04
C GLU A 174 -2.08 6.80 20.83
N TYR A 175 -3.21 7.12 20.20
CA TYR A 175 -3.27 8.04 19.07
C TYR A 175 -2.58 9.40 19.36
N PRO A 176 -1.55 9.77 18.57
CA PRO A 176 -0.77 10.98 18.78
C PRO A 176 -1.42 12.23 18.19
N GLY A 177 -2.45 12.11 17.36
CA GLY A 177 -3.20 13.25 16.84
C GLY A 177 -4.34 13.73 17.75
N SER A 178 -5.18 14.61 17.22
CA SER A 178 -6.39 15.14 17.86
C SER A 178 -7.38 15.62 16.79
N LYS A 179 -8.65 15.85 17.17
CA LYS A 179 -9.62 16.55 16.31
C LYS A 179 -9.31 18.04 16.13
N ASN A 180 -8.48 18.59 17.02
CA ASN A 180 -8.03 19.97 17.00
C ASN A 180 -6.54 20.01 16.64
N ASP A 181 -6.20 20.69 15.55
CA ASP A 181 -4.84 20.74 15.02
C ASP A 181 -3.83 21.32 16.00
N SER A 182 -4.19 22.35 16.78
CA SER A 182 -3.31 22.93 17.80
C SER A 182 -2.99 21.92 18.90
N GLN A 183 -3.95 21.10 19.30
CA GLN A 183 -3.72 20.02 20.26
C GLN A 183 -2.91 18.87 19.65
N ALA A 184 -3.17 18.53 18.38
CA ALA A 184 -2.40 17.52 17.65
C ALA A 184 -0.93 17.95 17.51
N ARG A 185 -0.67 19.20 17.12
CA ARG A 185 0.68 19.80 17.08
C ARG A 185 1.37 19.71 18.43
N ALA A 186 0.70 20.09 19.51
CA ALA A 186 1.25 20.00 20.86
C ALA A 186 1.58 18.56 21.29
N LYS A 187 0.74 17.58 20.92
CA LYS A 187 1.01 16.16 21.15
C LYS A 187 2.24 15.71 20.36
N ILE A 188 2.25 15.93 19.05
CA ILE A 188 3.31 15.51 18.12
C ILE A 188 4.68 16.06 18.50
N LYS A 189 4.77 17.34 18.90
CA LYS A 189 6.02 17.94 19.41
C LYS A 189 6.64 17.15 20.56
N ARG A 190 5.83 16.60 21.47
CA ARG A 190 6.35 15.81 22.60
C ARG A 190 7.04 14.53 22.14
N TYR A 191 6.57 13.91 21.07
CA TYR A 191 7.23 12.73 20.48
C TYR A 191 8.54 13.14 19.79
N LEU A 192 8.49 14.14 18.92
CA LEU A 192 9.64 14.59 18.14
C LEU A 192 10.80 15.07 19.01
N ASN A 193 10.50 15.82 20.08
CA ASN A 193 11.52 16.28 21.04
C ASN A 193 12.23 15.15 21.79
N LEU A 194 11.65 13.94 21.80
CA LEU A 194 12.27 12.73 22.37
C LEU A 194 13.03 11.91 21.33
N GLY A 195 13.15 12.41 20.09
CA GLY A 195 13.84 11.71 18.98
C GLY A 195 13.00 10.61 18.33
N LEU A 196 11.70 10.52 18.63
CA LEU A 196 10.79 9.57 18.00
C LEU A 196 10.37 10.09 16.62
N THR A 197 10.93 9.48 15.58
CA THR A 197 10.83 10.00 14.20
C THR A 197 10.06 9.09 13.26
N THR A 198 9.79 7.83 13.61
CA THR A 198 9.03 6.90 12.76
C THR A 198 7.71 6.53 13.43
N PHE A 199 6.59 6.74 12.75
CA PHE A 199 5.24 6.46 13.25
C PHE A 199 4.58 5.38 12.40
N ILE A 200 4.16 4.29 13.04
CA ILE A 200 3.35 3.24 12.45
C ILE A 200 1.94 3.38 12.98
N ASP A 201 1.03 3.77 12.09
CA ASP A 201 -0.38 3.98 12.38
C ASP A 201 -1.19 2.73 12.00
N LEU A 202 -1.70 2.04 13.03
CA LEU A 202 -2.50 0.83 12.85
C LEU A 202 -3.98 1.14 12.56
N THR A 203 -4.34 2.42 12.39
CA THR A 203 -5.72 2.84 12.12
C THR A 203 -6.04 2.92 10.63
N GLU A 204 -7.27 2.60 10.27
CA GLU A 204 -7.84 2.77 8.95
C GLU A 204 -8.05 4.27 8.65
N PRO A 205 -7.91 4.71 7.38
CA PRO A 205 -7.96 6.13 6.98
C PRO A 205 -9.16 6.92 7.52
N HIS A 206 -10.27 6.24 7.77
CA HIS A 206 -11.54 6.84 8.18
C HIS A 206 -11.77 6.86 9.70
N GLU A 207 -10.92 6.21 10.51
CA GLU A 207 -11.14 6.12 11.97
C GLU A 207 -10.81 7.43 12.70
N LEU A 208 -9.72 8.10 12.30
CA LEU A 208 -9.13 9.23 13.02
C LEU A 208 -8.64 10.28 12.04
N ASN A 209 -8.62 11.54 12.47
CA ASN A 209 -8.11 12.65 11.66
C ASN A 209 -6.70 12.36 11.15
N HIS A 210 -6.42 12.70 9.89
CA HIS A 210 -5.09 12.45 9.33
C HIS A 210 -4.07 13.45 9.88
N TYR A 211 -3.14 13.01 10.75
CA TYR A 211 -2.17 13.90 11.41
C TYR A 211 -0.79 13.94 10.75
N GLU A 212 -0.56 13.19 9.67
CA GLU A 212 0.77 13.13 9.03
C GLU A 212 1.26 14.52 8.60
N HIS A 213 0.39 15.35 8.02
CA HIS A 213 0.76 16.70 7.63
C HIS A 213 1.29 17.53 8.83
N ILE A 214 0.67 17.38 10.00
CA ILE A 214 1.12 18.01 11.25
C ILE A 214 2.48 17.44 11.68
N LEU A 215 2.66 16.12 11.60
CA LEU A 215 3.95 15.48 11.88
C LEU A 215 5.07 16.05 10.99
N GLN A 216 4.82 16.19 9.70
CA GLN A 216 5.80 16.70 8.75
C GLN A 216 6.12 18.19 8.99
N ASP A 217 5.11 19.01 9.27
CA ASP A 217 5.29 20.43 9.60
C ASP A 217 6.16 20.61 10.84
N GLU A 218 5.86 19.88 11.92
CA GLU A 218 6.57 20.02 13.19
C GLU A 218 7.97 19.42 13.15
N ALA A 219 8.18 18.33 12.41
CA ALA A 219 9.51 17.76 12.19
C ALA A 219 10.39 18.75 11.40
N ARG A 220 9.84 19.35 10.33
CA ARG A 220 10.53 20.39 9.56
C ARG A 220 10.90 21.59 10.41
N ALA A 221 10.00 22.05 11.27
CA ALA A 221 10.27 23.16 12.20
C ALA A 221 11.42 22.86 13.18
N LEU A 222 11.65 21.58 13.50
CA LEU A 222 12.75 21.12 14.35
C LEU A 222 14.02 20.76 13.57
N GLY A 223 14.01 20.87 12.24
CA GLY A 223 15.15 20.50 11.39
C GLY A 223 15.42 18.99 11.33
N ILE A 224 14.41 18.16 11.62
CA ILE A 224 14.52 16.70 11.59
C ILE A 224 13.54 16.11 10.58
N SER A 225 13.84 14.90 10.09
CA SER A 225 12.92 14.15 9.22
C SER A 225 12.09 13.18 10.05
N ALA A 226 10.77 13.21 9.86
CA ALA A 226 9.85 12.24 10.42
C ALA A 226 9.22 11.39 9.31
N ARG A 227 8.85 10.17 9.65
CA ARG A 227 8.24 9.17 8.76
C ARG A 227 6.93 8.71 9.36
N TYR A 228 5.94 8.58 8.51
CA TYR A 228 4.63 8.04 8.85
C TYR A 228 4.33 6.89 7.91
N ARG A 229 3.81 5.79 8.44
CA ARG A 229 3.34 4.65 7.66
C ARG A 229 2.04 4.17 8.26
N ARG A 230 0.97 4.18 7.47
CA ARG A 230 -0.30 3.58 7.87
C ARG A 230 -0.31 2.11 7.47
N MET A 231 -0.43 1.23 8.45
CA MET A 231 -0.46 -0.23 8.28
C MET A 231 -1.69 -0.76 9.02
N PRO A 232 -2.89 -0.57 8.45
CA PRO A 232 -4.13 -0.67 9.20
C PRO A 232 -4.41 -2.11 9.65
N ILE A 233 -4.84 -2.22 10.91
CA ILE A 233 -5.52 -3.41 11.43
C ILE A 233 -6.95 -2.95 11.74
N PRO A 234 -8.00 -3.64 11.22
CA PRO A 234 -9.37 -3.27 11.53
C PRO A 234 -9.62 -3.23 13.04
N ASP A 235 -10.40 -2.27 13.53
CA ASP A 235 -10.49 -2.02 14.97
C ASP A 235 -10.93 -3.24 15.78
N GLN A 236 -10.30 -3.44 16.95
CA GLN A 236 -10.49 -4.61 17.84
C GLN A 236 -10.23 -5.99 17.23
N THR A 237 -9.75 -6.07 15.99
CA THR A 237 -9.40 -7.32 15.33
C THR A 237 -7.91 -7.61 15.41
N VAL A 238 -7.50 -8.67 14.71
CA VAL A 238 -6.13 -9.05 14.41
C VAL A 238 -5.92 -8.89 12.89
N PRO A 239 -4.67 -8.82 12.40
CA PRO A 239 -4.44 -8.73 10.96
C PRO A 239 -5.11 -9.87 10.17
N ALA A 240 -5.62 -9.55 8.99
CA ALA A 240 -6.44 -10.45 8.18
C ALA A 240 -5.67 -11.73 7.77
N ALA A 241 -4.37 -11.59 7.52
CA ALA A 241 -3.46 -12.70 7.32
C ALA A 241 -2.23 -12.60 8.24
N PRO A 242 -1.62 -13.72 8.67
CA PRO A 242 -0.37 -13.72 9.43
C PRO A 242 0.76 -12.91 8.78
N ARG A 243 0.79 -12.84 7.43
CA ARG A 243 1.78 -12.06 6.67
C ARG A 243 1.64 -10.55 6.89
N ASP A 244 0.42 -10.07 7.14
CA ASP A 244 0.17 -8.65 7.37
C ASP A 244 0.76 -8.22 8.72
N MET A 245 0.66 -9.09 9.74
CA MET A 245 1.41 -8.92 10.98
C MET A 245 2.92 -8.92 10.72
N ALA A 246 3.42 -9.88 9.93
CA ALA A 246 4.84 -9.96 9.61
C ALA A 246 5.36 -8.69 8.91
N HIS A 247 4.58 -8.07 8.01
CA HIS A 247 4.92 -6.79 7.37
C HIS A 247 4.99 -5.63 8.36
N ILE A 248 4.07 -5.57 9.34
CA ILE A 248 4.12 -4.55 10.41
C ILE A 248 5.38 -4.72 11.25
N LEU A 249 5.67 -5.96 11.66
CA LEU A 249 6.87 -6.27 12.44
C LEU A 249 8.16 -5.98 11.64
N ASP A 250 8.15 -6.20 10.33
CA ASP A 250 9.26 -5.89 9.43
C ASP A 250 9.55 -4.39 9.34
N ALA A 251 8.51 -3.56 9.35
CA ALA A 251 8.66 -2.11 9.39
C ALA A 251 9.28 -1.65 10.72
N ILE A 252 8.89 -2.26 11.84
CA ILE A 252 9.45 -2.01 13.18
C ILE A 252 10.93 -2.40 13.22
N ASP A 253 11.25 -3.64 12.84
CA ASP A 253 12.63 -4.17 12.84
C ASP A 253 13.54 -3.34 11.91
N GLY A 254 13.05 -3.01 10.72
CA GLY A 254 13.79 -2.19 9.76
C GLY A 254 14.09 -0.78 10.29
N ALA A 255 13.14 -0.15 11.00
CA ALA A 255 13.36 1.14 11.63
C ALA A 255 14.41 1.06 12.76
N ILE A 256 14.28 0.07 13.65
CA ILE A 256 15.21 -0.15 14.75
C ILE A 256 16.64 -0.40 14.24
N ASN A 257 16.80 -1.23 13.21
CA ASN A 257 18.10 -1.56 12.62
C ASN A 257 18.80 -0.35 11.96
N ARG A 258 18.02 0.64 11.50
CA ARG A 258 18.54 1.91 10.99
C ARG A 258 18.76 2.97 12.08
N ASN A 259 18.67 2.59 13.36
CA ASN A 259 18.69 3.50 14.51
C ASN A 259 17.63 4.60 14.42
N GLN A 260 16.42 4.25 13.96
CA GLN A 260 15.29 5.15 13.86
C GLN A 260 14.23 4.76 14.90
N PRO A 261 14.11 5.49 16.02
CA PRO A 261 13.14 5.16 17.05
C PRO A 261 11.70 5.19 16.51
N VAL A 262 10.96 4.11 16.78
CA VAL A 262 9.63 3.85 16.23
C VAL A 262 8.54 3.98 17.28
N VAL A 263 7.42 4.57 16.89
CA VAL A 263 6.16 4.66 17.63
C VAL A 263 5.13 3.81 16.90
N VAL A 264 4.58 2.80 17.55
CA VAL A 264 3.41 2.07 17.05
C VAL A 264 2.19 2.51 17.84
N HIS A 265 1.12 2.90 17.14
CA HIS A 265 -0.11 3.29 17.79
C HIS A 265 -1.34 2.79 17.03
N CYS A 266 -2.46 2.67 17.75
CA CYS A 266 -3.80 2.61 17.19
C CYS A 266 -4.60 3.78 17.76
N TRP A 267 -5.90 3.65 17.97
CA TRP A 267 -6.65 4.66 18.71
C TRP A 267 -6.25 4.70 20.20
N GLY A 268 -6.49 3.60 20.91
CA GLY A 268 -6.32 3.54 22.37
C GLY A 268 -4.91 3.18 22.84
N GLY A 269 -4.07 2.61 21.98
CA GLY A 269 -2.81 1.95 22.36
C GLY A 269 -3.02 0.61 23.10
N ILE A 270 -4.23 0.04 23.00
CA ILE A 270 -4.66 -1.14 23.77
C ILE A 270 -4.68 -2.38 22.86
N GLY A 271 -5.78 -2.65 22.15
CA GLY A 271 -5.98 -3.89 21.39
C GLY A 271 -4.96 -4.10 20.26
N ARG A 272 -5.06 -3.33 19.18
CA ARG A 272 -4.19 -3.47 17.99
C ARG A 272 -2.72 -3.26 18.30
N THR A 273 -2.39 -2.19 19.03
CA THR A 273 -1.02 -1.92 19.47
C THR A 273 -0.48 -3.04 20.36
N GLY A 274 -1.24 -3.49 21.36
CA GLY A 274 -0.84 -4.62 22.22
C GLY A 274 -0.68 -5.92 21.43
N THR A 275 -1.52 -6.15 20.42
CA THR A 275 -1.41 -7.32 19.52
C THR A 275 -0.09 -7.30 18.75
N VAL A 276 0.28 -6.15 18.17
CA VAL A 276 1.55 -5.97 17.46
C VAL A 276 2.73 -6.14 18.41
N VAL A 277 2.70 -5.54 19.61
CA VAL A 277 3.76 -5.70 20.61
C VAL A 277 3.91 -7.15 21.06
N GLY A 278 2.79 -7.85 21.30
CA GLY A 278 2.82 -9.27 21.65
C GLY A 278 3.47 -10.12 20.55
N CYS A 279 3.08 -9.92 19.29
CA CYS A 279 3.69 -10.66 18.17
C CYS A 279 5.16 -10.28 17.95
N TYR A 280 5.53 -9.02 18.19
CA TYR A 280 6.93 -8.58 18.19
C TYR A 280 7.76 -9.37 19.23
N LEU A 281 7.27 -9.46 20.47
CA LEU A 281 7.95 -10.23 21.52
C LEU A 281 8.08 -11.71 21.15
N VAL A 282 7.05 -12.29 20.52
CA VAL A 282 7.10 -13.67 20.00
C VAL A 282 8.18 -13.82 18.92
N ARG A 283 8.24 -12.92 17.93
CA ARG A 283 9.26 -12.91 16.87
C ARG A 283 10.68 -12.84 17.45
N HIS A 284 10.86 -12.10 18.53
CA HIS A 284 12.16 -11.87 19.18
C HIS A 284 12.48 -12.86 20.32
N GLY A 285 11.89 -14.05 20.28
CA GLY A 285 12.34 -15.21 21.05
C GLY A 285 11.49 -15.60 22.25
N ASN A 286 10.36 -14.91 22.50
CA ASN A 286 9.40 -15.35 23.53
C ASN A 286 8.43 -16.39 22.96
N SER A 287 7.97 -17.31 23.80
CA SER A 287 6.73 -18.03 23.53
C SER A 287 5.52 -17.09 23.58
N GLY A 288 4.39 -17.53 23.03
CA GLY A 288 3.15 -16.74 23.04
C GLY A 288 2.68 -16.36 24.45
N ASP A 289 2.83 -17.25 25.44
CA ASP A 289 2.46 -16.96 26.83
C ASP A 289 3.48 -16.05 27.54
N GLU A 290 4.78 -16.20 27.28
CA GLU A 290 5.80 -15.28 27.78
C GLU A 290 5.62 -13.86 27.22
N ALA A 291 5.30 -13.75 25.93
CA ALA A 291 5.00 -12.47 25.29
C ALA A 291 3.78 -11.78 25.93
N LEU A 292 2.71 -12.53 26.23
CA LEU A 292 1.54 -12.01 26.92
C LEU A 292 1.83 -11.58 28.36
N GLN A 293 2.68 -12.32 29.09
CA GLN A 293 3.11 -11.95 30.44
C GLN A 293 3.94 -10.67 30.44
N GLU A 294 4.90 -10.56 29.52
CA GLU A 294 5.74 -9.37 29.40
C GLU A 294 4.92 -8.16 28.93
N LEU A 295 4.02 -8.33 27.97
CA LEU A 295 3.08 -7.28 27.57
C LEU A 295 2.19 -6.83 28.74
N ALA A 296 1.68 -7.75 29.55
CA ALA A 296 0.92 -7.42 30.75
C ALA A 296 1.77 -6.61 31.75
N ARG A 297 3.04 -6.98 31.94
CA ARG A 297 3.99 -6.24 32.79
C ARG A 297 4.22 -4.83 32.28
N LEU A 298 4.43 -4.66 30.97
CA LEU A 298 4.59 -3.36 30.32
C LEU A 298 3.32 -2.51 30.47
N TRP A 299 2.13 -3.10 30.26
CA TRP A 299 0.84 -2.43 30.40
C TRP A 299 0.59 -1.89 31.82
N GLN A 300 1.15 -2.53 32.85
CA GLN A 300 1.06 -2.03 34.23
C GLN A 300 1.72 -0.65 34.44
N THR A 301 2.53 -0.18 33.50
CA THR A 301 3.18 1.14 33.56
C THR A 301 2.32 2.27 32.94
N VAL A 302 1.17 1.92 32.37
CA VAL A 302 0.28 2.83 31.63
C VAL A 302 -0.86 3.30 32.53
N ALA A 303 -1.18 4.60 32.54
CA ALA A 303 -2.24 5.14 33.40
C ALA A 303 -3.65 4.56 33.08
N LYS A 304 -3.91 4.23 31.80
CA LYS A 304 -5.16 3.60 31.34
C LYS A 304 -5.47 2.26 31.99
N LYS A 305 -4.50 1.57 32.61
CA LYS A 305 -4.71 0.26 33.23
C LYS A 305 -5.85 0.23 34.25
N ASN A 306 -6.12 1.36 34.92
CA ASN A 306 -7.18 1.45 35.92
C ASN A 306 -8.58 1.37 35.30
N ARG A 307 -8.73 1.75 34.02
CA ARG A 307 -9.98 1.66 33.27
C ARG A 307 -10.01 0.44 32.35
N GLN A 308 -8.84 0.08 31.84
CA GLN A 308 -8.64 -1.04 30.94
C GLN A 308 -7.55 -1.96 31.50
N PRO A 309 -7.90 -2.98 32.31
CA PRO A 309 -6.93 -3.73 33.11
C PRO A 309 -5.99 -4.62 32.28
N ARG A 310 -6.27 -4.83 30.99
CA ARG A 310 -5.52 -5.75 30.11
C ARG A 310 -5.27 -5.16 28.73
N SER A 311 -4.15 -5.55 28.13
CA SER A 311 -3.76 -5.30 26.74
C SER A 311 -3.08 -6.56 26.17
N PRO A 312 -3.47 -7.05 24.98
CA PRO A 312 -4.64 -6.61 24.20
C PRO A 312 -5.96 -6.91 24.92
N GLU A 313 -7.05 -6.29 24.48
CA GLU A 313 -8.34 -6.35 25.18
C GLU A 313 -9.26 -7.48 24.71
N ALA A 314 -9.13 -7.88 23.44
CA ALA A 314 -9.95 -8.96 22.89
C ALA A 314 -9.30 -10.34 23.09
N VAL A 315 -10.11 -11.34 23.43
CA VAL A 315 -9.69 -12.75 23.53
C VAL A 315 -9.07 -13.24 22.23
N GLU A 316 -9.58 -12.78 21.09
CA GLU A 316 -9.06 -13.11 19.77
C GLU A 316 -7.63 -12.60 19.56
N GLN A 317 -7.32 -11.40 20.02
CA GLN A 317 -5.98 -10.82 19.98
C GLN A 317 -5.01 -11.58 20.90
N VAL A 318 -5.46 -11.97 22.10
CA VAL A 318 -4.69 -12.80 23.02
C VAL A 318 -4.38 -14.17 22.41
N ASN A 319 -5.40 -14.82 21.85
CA ASN A 319 -5.24 -16.11 21.18
C ASN A 319 -4.34 -16.00 19.96
N TYR A 320 -4.46 -14.90 19.20
CA TYR A 320 -3.59 -14.62 18.07
C TYR A 320 -2.15 -14.51 18.53
N ILE A 321 -1.79 -13.71 19.54
CA ILE A 321 -0.40 -13.66 20.05
C ILE A 321 0.07 -15.06 20.48
N ARG A 322 -0.78 -15.82 21.19
CA ARG A 322 -0.43 -17.14 21.71
C ARG A 322 -0.11 -18.16 20.61
N SER A 323 -0.95 -18.18 19.56
CA SER A 323 -0.84 -19.10 18.44
C SER A 323 -0.03 -18.55 17.27
N TRP A 324 0.28 -17.25 17.29
CA TRP A 324 1.03 -16.60 16.22
C TRP A 324 2.36 -17.30 16.12
N ARG A 325 2.58 -17.77 14.91
CA ARG A 325 3.88 -18.13 14.43
C ARG A 325 4.17 -17.08 13.40
N GLU A 326 5.44 -16.68 13.34
CA GLU A 326 5.95 -16.13 12.10
C GLU A 326 5.42 -17.07 11.01
N PRO A 327 4.55 -16.61 10.09
CA PRO A 327 4.13 -17.48 9.02
C PRO A 327 5.38 -18.04 8.36
N ALA A 328 5.25 -19.12 7.61
CA ALA A 328 6.15 -19.31 6.47
C ALA A 328 5.89 -18.16 5.49
N SER A 329 6.17 -16.94 5.92
CA SER A 329 6.70 -15.90 5.10
C SER A 329 7.88 -16.53 4.36
N ILE A 330 8.37 -15.75 3.44
CA ILE A 330 9.76 -15.75 3.05
C ILE A 330 10.72 -15.68 4.31
N ALA A 331 10.25 -15.81 5.56
CA ALA A 331 10.91 -15.90 6.85
C ALA A 331 11.69 -17.21 7.13
N THR A 332 11.58 -18.25 6.30
CA THR A 332 12.68 -19.24 6.16
C THR A 332 13.46 -19.04 4.87
N VAL A 333 13.15 -18.00 4.11
CA VAL A 333 14.02 -17.62 3.02
C VAL A 333 15.03 -16.67 3.63
N PRO A 334 16.33 -16.99 3.59
CA PRO A 334 17.38 -16.21 4.24
C PRO A 334 17.20 -14.71 3.96
N HIS A 335 17.69 -13.80 4.81
CA HIS A 335 17.73 -12.32 4.59
C HIS A 335 17.88 -11.93 3.10
N VAL A 336 18.70 -12.70 2.38
CA VAL A 336 18.84 -12.76 0.92
C VAL A 336 17.53 -12.63 0.12
N ALA A 337 16.43 -13.30 0.47
CA ALA A 337 15.20 -13.29 -0.31
C ALA A 337 14.21 -12.19 0.03
N LYS A 338 14.20 -11.69 1.27
CA LYS A 338 13.53 -10.42 1.57
C LYS A 338 14.23 -9.28 0.82
N ALA A 339 15.56 -9.27 0.86
CA ALA A 339 16.35 -8.36 0.04
C ALA A 339 16.13 -8.58 -1.47
N ARG A 340 15.94 -9.83 -1.91
CA ARG A 340 15.63 -10.15 -3.31
C ARG A 340 14.26 -9.65 -3.74
N PHE A 341 13.21 -9.85 -2.92
CA PHE A 341 11.89 -9.31 -3.22
C PHE A 341 11.91 -7.79 -3.29
N ASP A 342 12.59 -7.12 -2.36
CA ASP A 342 12.74 -5.66 -2.39
C ASP A 342 13.42 -5.16 -3.69
N ARG A 343 14.47 -5.85 -4.13
CA ARG A 343 15.14 -5.61 -5.42
C ARG A 343 14.23 -5.91 -6.62
N PHE A 344 13.53 -7.03 -6.57
CA PHE A 344 12.60 -7.47 -7.61
C PHE A 344 11.48 -6.45 -7.80
N SER A 345 10.87 -6.00 -6.71
CA SER A 345 9.84 -4.97 -6.70
C SER A 345 10.38 -3.63 -7.19
N GLY A 346 11.58 -3.25 -6.70
CA GLY A 346 12.25 -2.04 -7.11
C GLY A 346 12.49 -1.94 -8.61
N ALA A 347 12.71 -3.06 -9.32
CA ALA A 347 12.93 -3.04 -10.77
C ALA A 347 11.72 -2.50 -11.56
N LEU A 348 10.50 -2.98 -11.28
CA LEU A 348 9.29 -2.53 -11.98
C LEU A 348 8.71 -1.25 -11.38
N MET A 349 8.73 -1.09 -10.06
CA MET A 349 8.28 0.15 -9.41
C MET A 349 9.21 1.32 -9.75
N GLY A 350 10.52 1.07 -9.77
CA GLY A 350 11.53 2.05 -10.15
C GLY A 350 11.39 2.52 -11.59
N LEU A 351 11.01 1.64 -12.52
CA LEU A 351 10.64 2.00 -13.90
C LEU A 351 9.54 3.05 -13.91
N ALA A 352 8.41 2.77 -13.25
CA ALA A 352 7.25 3.66 -13.20
C ALA A 352 7.55 4.99 -12.52
N VAL A 353 8.38 4.97 -11.47
CA VAL A 353 8.83 6.18 -10.79
C VAL A 353 9.75 7.02 -11.67
N GLY A 354 10.71 6.38 -12.36
CA GLY A 354 11.64 7.06 -13.24
C GLY A 354 10.95 7.75 -14.41
N ASP A 355 10.00 7.05 -15.04
CA ASP A 355 9.08 7.55 -16.07
C ASP A 355 8.31 8.79 -15.55
N ALA A 356 7.54 8.64 -14.47
CA ALA A 356 6.69 9.71 -13.93
C ALA A 356 7.48 10.94 -13.42
N VAL A 357 8.74 10.78 -13.03
CA VAL A 357 9.63 11.90 -12.70
C VAL A 357 10.17 12.55 -13.98
N GLY A 358 10.54 11.76 -14.99
CA GLY A 358 11.21 12.23 -16.19
C GLY A 358 10.32 12.97 -17.18
N THR A 359 9.04 12.57 -17.30
CA THR A 359 8.07 13.19 -18.23
C THR A 359 7.93 14.71 -18.05
N THR A 360 8.20 15.23 -16.84
CA THR A 360 8.20 16.68 -16.59
C THR A 360 9.15 17.45 -17.52
N LEU A 361 10.31 16.89 -17.86
CA LEU A 361 11.38 17.55 -18.62
C LEU A 361 11.52 17.06 -20.06
N GLU A 362 10.58 16.23 -20.49
CA GLU A 362 10.57 15.66 -21.82
C GLU A 362 10.55 16.74 -22.91
N PHE A 363 11.32 16.49 -23.97
CA PHE A 363 11.59 17.39 -25.10
C PHE A 363 12.32 18.70 -24.78
N LEU A 364 12.65 18.97 -23.52
CA LEU A 364 13.41 20.16 -23.14
C LEU A 364 14.91 19.94 -23.31
N SER A 365 15.62 20.92 -23.86
CA SER A 365 17.06 20.82 -24.03
C SER A 365 17.80 21.07 -22.71
N PRO A 366 18.84 20.31 -22.36
CA PRO A 366 19.62 20.56 -21.15
C PRO A 366 20.10 22.02 -21.09
N GLY A 367 19.86 22.67 -19.94
CA GLY A 367 20.18 24.08 -19.71
C GLY A 367 19.10 25.08 -20.14
N THR A 368 17.94 24.63 -20.64
CA THR A 368 16.80 25.51 -20.98
C THR A 368 15.67 25.46 -19.94
N PHE A 369 15.89 24.81 -18.81
CA PHE A 369 14.90 24.61 -17.75
C PHE A 369 15.58 24.63 -16.38
N GLU A 370 14.79 24.94 -15.35
CA GLU A 370 15.23 24.78 -13.97
C GLU A 370 15.22 23.29 -13.60
N PRO A 371 16.33 22.73 -13.08
CA PRO A 371 16.39 21.32 -12.72
C PRO A 371 15.29 20.94 -11.73
N ILE A 372 14.58 19.85 -12.03
CA ILE A 372 13.57 19.31 -11.12
C ILE A 372 14.23 18.61 -9.95
N THR A 373 13.58 18.69 -8.78
CA THR A 373 14.07 18.08 -7.53
C THR A 373 13.06 17.10 -6.92
N ASN A 374 11.91 16.93 -7.56
CA ASN A 374 10.80 16.12 -7.08
C ASN A 374 9.90 15.68 -8.25
N MET A 375 8.98 14.75 -7.97
CA MET A 375 7.91 14.34 -8.87
C MET A 375 6.79 15.38 -8.86
N VAL A 376 6.70 16.15 -9.95
CA VAL A 376 5.81 17.33 -10.05
C VAL A 376 4.77 17.25 -11.18
N GLY A 377 4.81 16.21 -12.02
CA GLY A 377 3.92 16.10 -13.18
C GLY A 377 4.23 17.18 -14.23
N GLY A 378 3.21 17.70 -14.91
CA GLY A 378 3.36 18.68 -15.98
C GLY A 378 3.85 18.03 -17.27
N GLY A 379 4.97 18.53 -17.80
CA GLY A 379 5.53 18.04 -19.07
C GLY A 379 4.65 18.38 -20.29
N PRO A 380 4.98 17.84 -21.47
CA PRO A 380 4.25 18.10 -22.71
C PRO A 380 2.78 17.63 -22.68
N PHE A 381 2.45 16.72 -21.78
CA PHE A 381 1.10 16.13 -21.66
C PHE A 381 0.27 16.68 -20.50
N ASN A 382 0.81 17.63 -19.73
CA ASN A 382 0.17 18.25 -18.57
C ASN A 382 -0.34 17.20 -17.55
N LEU A 383 0.53 16.26 -17.20
CA LEU A 383 0.24 15.14 -16.31
C LEU A 383 0.11 15.57 -14.85
N LEU A 384 -0.68 14.83 -14.08
CA LEU A 384 -0.65 14.95 -12.62
C LEU A 384 0.65 14.32 -12.07
N PRO A 385 1.17 14.79 -10.92
CA PRO A 385 2.28 14.12 -10.25
C PRO A 385 2.01 12.62 -10.06
N GLY A 386 2.94 11.78 -10.52
CA GLY A 386 2.85 10.33 -10.41
C GLY A 386 2.15 9.60 -11.56
N GLN A 387 1.59 10.34 -12.54
CA GLN A 387 1.22 9.76 -13.82
C GLN A 387 2.46 9.54 -14.69
N TRP A 388 2.56 8.33 -15.22
CA TRP A 388 3.61 7.82 -16.10
C TRP A 388 3.10 7.67 -17.56
N THR A 389 4.00 7.47 -18.52
CA THR A 389 3.78 7.55 -19.98
C THR A 389 3.66 6.17 -20.66
N ASP A 390 4.09 6.05 -21.92
CA ASP A 390 4.06 4.81 -22.67
C ASP A 390 5.10 3.79 -22.17
N ASP A 391 6.22 4.22 -21.58
CA ASP A 391 7.22 3.34 -20.96
C ASP A 391 6.57 2.34 -20.01
N THR A 392 5.84 2.87 -19.02
CA THR A 392 5.17 2.05 -18.01
C THR A 392 3.96 1.35 -18.59
N SER A 393 3.16 1.99 -19.46
CA SER A 393 2.02 1.34 -20.12
C SER A 393 2.43 0.06 -20.85
N MET A 394 3.52 0.14 -21.62
CA MET A 394 4.06 -1.00 -22.37
C MET A 394 4.75 -2.03 -21.46
N ALA A 395 5.32 -1.62 -20.33
CA ALA A 395 5.85 -2.54 -19.32
C ALA A 395 4.73 -3.36 -18.68
N LEU A 396 3.63 -2.71 -18.28
CA LEU A 396 2.49 -3.40 -17.66
C LEU A 396 1.79 -4.33 -18.65
N CYS A 397 1.63 -3.92 -19.91
CA CYS A 397 1.17 -4.81 -20.97
C CYS A 397 2.05 -6.06 -21.12
N LEU A 398 3.38 -5.90 -21.11
CA LEU A 398 4.33 -7.01 -21.22
C LEU A 398 4.29 -7.94 -20.00
N ALA A 399 4.27 -7.37 -18.78
CA ALA A 399 4.12 -8.13 -17.55
C ALA A 399 2.84 -8.98 -17.56
N THR A 400 1.73 -8.37 -17.97
CA THR A 400 0.43 -9.05 -18.03
C THR A 400 0.46 -10.18 -19.07
N SER A 401 1.07 -9.94 -20.24
CA SER A 401 1.24 -10.96 -21.28
C SER A 401 2.03 -12.17 -20.77
N LEU A 402 3.19 -11.93 -20.16
CA LEU A 402 4.04 -12.99 -19.59
C LEU A 402 3.28 -13.83 -18.56
N LEU A 403 2.53 -13.19 -17.66
CA LEU A 403 1.77 -13.86 -16.62
C LEU A 403 0.57 -14.66 -17.15
N GLU A 404 -0.20 -14.09 -18.08
CA GLU A 404 -1.41 -14.74 -18.61
C GLU A 404 -1.09 -15.84 -19.63
N LYS A 405 0.05 -15.72 -20.34
CA LYS A 405 0.52 -16.74 -21.28
C LYS A 405 1.48 -17.75 -20.67
N ASP A 406 1.89 -17.53 -19.41
CA ASP A 406 2.88 -18.34 -18.72
C ASP A 406 4.19 -18.49 -19.51
N GLY A 407 4.63 -17.39 -20.12
CA GLY A 407 5.78 -17.35 -21.01
C GLY A 407 5.73 -16.20 -22.00
N PHE A 408 6.76 -16.11 -22.84
CA PHE A 408 6.86 -15.06 -23.85
C PHE A 408 6.02 -15.42 -25.08
N ASP A 409 4.94 -14.66 -25.30
CA ASP A 409 4.12 -14.74 -26.50
C ASP A 409 4.18 -13.39 -27.25
N PRO A 410 4.92 -13.31 -28.37
CA PRO A 410 5.09 -12.06 -29.09
C PRO A 410 3.78 -11.57 -29.74
N ARG A 411 2.80 -12.46 -29.99
CA ARG A 411 1.50 -12.09 -30.52
C ARG A 411 0.66 -11.41 -29.45
N ASP A 412 0.54 -12.02 -28.28
CA ASP A 412 -0.21 -11.46 -27.15
C ASP A 412 0.40 -10.12 -26.66
N GLN A 413 1.72 -10.03 -26.64
CA GLN A 413 2.43 -8.76 -26.40
C GLN A 413 1.94 -7.66 -27.34
N MET A 414 1.92 -7.93 -28.65
CA MET A 414 1.49 -6.95 -29.66
C MET A 414 -0.02 -6.66 -29.60
N GLU A 415 -0.86 -7.64 -29.27
CA GLU A 415 -2.29 -7.45 -29.06
C GLU A 415 -2.57 -6.51 -27.89
N ARG A 416 -1.84 -6.65 -26.77
CA ARG A 416 -1.98 -5.74 -25.63
C ARG A 416 -1.48 -4.34 -25.95
N TYR A 417 -0.39 -4.20 -26.70
CA TYR A 417 0.04 -2.88 -27.18
C TYR A 417 -0.96 -2.24 -28.12
N VAL A 418 -1.64 -3.01 -28.97
CA VAL A 418 -2.75 -2.51 -29.80
C VAL A 418 -3.93 -2.08 -28.92
N ARG A 419 -4.29 -2.84 -27.89
CA ARG A 419 -5.34 -2.44 -26.93
C ARG A 419 -4.98 -1.16 -26.20
N TRP A 420 -3.75 -1.03 -25.71
CA TRP A 420 -3.27 0.22 -25.14
C TRP A 420 -3.40 1.35 -26.15
N TRP A 421 -2.87 1.17 -27.37
CA TRP A 421 -2.89 2.18 -28.43
C TRP A 421 -4.29 2.64 -28.82
N LYS A 422 -5.27 1.73 -28.88
CA LYS A 422 -6.64 2.01 -29.33
C LYS A 422 -7.60 2.41 -28.22
N GLU A 423 -7.42 1.86 -27.01
CA GLU A 423 -8.41 1.92 -25.93
C GLU A 423 -7.86 2.60 -24.67
N GLY A 424 -6.57 2.90 -24.59
CA GLY A 424 -5.94 3.38 -23.35
C GLY A 424 -5.81 2.29 -22.27
N TYR A 425 -5.88 1.02 -22.65
CA TYR A 425 -5.68 -0.12 -21.74
C TYR A 425 -4.33 -0.01 -21.01
N LEU A 426 -4.36 -0.11 -19.67
CA LEU A 426 -3.18 0.04 -18.80
C LEU A 426 -2.46 1.40 -18.97
N SER A 427 -3.22 2.47 -19.18
CA SER A 427 -2.72 3.85 -19.14
C SER A 427 -2.96 4.50 -17.78
N SER A 428 -2.02 5.34 -17.33
CA SER A 428 -2.12 6.14 -16.11
C SER A 428 -3.28 7.15 -16.09
N ASN A 429 -3.81 7.51 -17.27
CA ASN A 429 -4.90 8.48 -17.42
C ASN A 429 -6.05 8.00 -18.33
N GLY A 430 -6.09 6.71 -18.65
CA GLY A 430 -7.18 6.08 -19.41
C GLY A 430 -7.15 6.31 -20.93
N ARG A 431 -6.09 6.90 -21.49
CA ARG A 431 -5.90 7.04 -22.95
C ARG A 431 -4.48 6.70 -23.37
N CYS A 432 -4.27 6.34 -24.63
CA CYS A 432 -2.93 6.30 -25.22
C CYS A 432 -2.44 7.72 -25.49
N PHE A 433 -1.24 8.03 -25.02
CA PHE A 433 -0.48 9.23 -25.33
C PHE A 433 1.00 8.85 -25.37
N ASP A 434 1.82 9.76 -25.89
CA ASP A 434 3.28 9.60 -25.96
C ASP A 434 3.82 8.41 -26.79
N ILE A 435 2.97 7.75 -27.57
CA ILE A 435 3.42 6.62 -28.38
C ILE A 435 4.50 7.02 -29.40
N GLY A 436 5.70 6.47 -29.24
CA GLY A 436 6.81 6.68 -30.16
C GLY A 436 6.50 6.23 -31.60
N ASN A 437 7.02 6.97 -32.59
CA ASN A 437 6.78 6.69 -34.02
C ASN A 437 7.15 5.27 -34.43
N THR A 438 8.28 4.73 -33.94
CA THR A 438 8.73 3.36 -34.25
C THR A 438 7.74 2.32 -33.71
N VAL A 439 7.18 2.54 -32.52
CA VAL A 439 6.15 1.68 -31.92
C VAL A 439 4.87 1.75 -32.75
N SER A 440 4.38 2.96 -33.03
CA SER A 440 3.16 3.17 -33.84
C SER A 440 3.27 2.48 -35.21
N LEU A 441 4.40 2.62 -35.91
CA LEU A 441 4.64 1.93 -37.19
C LEU A 441 4.69 0.41 -37.05
N ALA A 442 5.31 -0.12 -35.98
CA ALA A 442 5.34 -1.55 -35.72
C ALA A 442 3.93 -2.11 -35.43
N LEU A 443 3.11 -1.39 -34.65
CA LEU A 443 1.72 -1.79 -34.38
C LEU A 443 0.87 -1.76 -35.66
N GLN A 444 1.00 -0.73 -36.51
CA GLN A 444 0.32 -0.67 -37.81
C GLN A 444 0.72 -1.84 -38.72
N LYS A 445 2.01 -2.15 -38.77
CA LYS A 445 2.53 -3.28 -39.54
C LYS A 445 2.04 -4.62 -38.98
N TYR A 446 1.96 -4.76 -37.66
CA TYR A 446 1.36 -5.93 -37.04
C TYR A 446 -0.11 -6.09 -37.39
N GLN A 447 -0.92 -5.03 -37.25
CA GLN A 447 -2.35 -5.07 -37.58
C GLN A 447 -2.62 -5.43 -39.05
N SER A 448 -1.76 -4.97 -39.97
CA SER A 448 -1.91 -5.27 -41.41
C SER A 448 -1.37 -6.63 -41.83
N THR A 449 -0.37 -7.19 -41.13
CA THR A 449 0.32 -8.42 -41.57
C THR A 449 0.10 -9.63 -40.66
N GLY A 450 -0.37 -9.42 -39.42
CA GLY A 450 -0.47 -10.44 -38.37
C GLY A 450 0.88 -11.00 -37.88
N ARG A 451 2.01 -10.43 -38.32
CA ARG A 451 3.36 -10.88 -37.94
C ARG A 451 3.85 -10.11 -36.71
N PRO A 452 4.06 -10.76 -35.55
CA PRO A 452 4.29 -10.05 -34.28
C PRO A 452 5.69 -9.42 -34.18
N PHE A 453 6.69 -9.97 -34.87
CA PHE A 453 8.02 -9.35 -34.99
C PHE A 453 8.00 -8.25 -36.06
N ALA A 454 7.37 -7.13 -35.74
CA ALA A 454 7.11 -6.04 -36.68
C ALA A 454 8.17 -4.93 -36.66
N GLY A 455 9.06 -4.92 -35.68
CA GLY A 455 10.07 -3.87 -35.51
C GLY A 455 10.96 -3.66 -36.74
N PRO A 456 11.28 -2.40 -37.09
CA PRO A 456 12.20 -2.12 -38.19
C PRO A 456 13.63 -2.54 -37.83
N THR A 457 14.40 -2.92 -38.85
CA THR A 457 15.79 -3.37 -38.74
C THR A 457 16.79 -2.37 -39.34
N ALA A 458 16.31 -1.27 -39.92
CA ALA A 458 17.15 -0.26 -40.54
C ALA A 458 18.01 0.46 -39.47
N PRO A 459 19.30 0.73 -39.73
CA PRO A 459 20.21 1.29 -38.71
C PRO A 459 19.76 2.60 -38.04
N ASN A 460 18.97 3.42 -38.73
CA ASN A 460 18.42 4.69 -38.23
C ASN A 460 17.15 4.54 -37.38
N THR A 461 16.73 3.31 -37.04
CA THR A 461 15.52 3.02 -36.24
C THR A 461 15.84 2.44 -34.86
N ALA A 462 17.06 2.67 -34.36
CA ALA A 462 17.56 2.18 -33.08
C ALA A 462 17.07 3.01 -31.87
N GLY A 463 15.75 3.19 -31.77
CA GLY A 463 15.08 3.86 -30.66
C GLY A 463 15.13 3.08 -29.34
N ASN A 464 14.92 3.78 -28.24
CA ASN A 464 14.89 3.26 -26.86
C ASN A 464 13.55 2.63 -26.43
N GLY A 465 12.49 2.71 -27.24
CA GLY A 465 11.14 2.24 -26.86
C GLY A 465 10.97 0.74 -26.58
N SER A 466 12.03 -0.06 -26.71
CA SER A 466 12.07 -1.47 -26.27
C SER A 466 12.75 -1.67 -24.92
N ILE A 467 13.76 -0.85 -24.58
CA ILE A 467 14.49 -0.96 -23.31
C ILE A 467 13.72 -0.31 -22.16
N MET A 468 12.89 0.69 -22.45
CA MET A 468 12.06 1.38 -21.45
C MET A 468 11.12 0.45 -20.68
N ARG A 469 10.62 -0.60 -21.34
CA ARG A 469 9.58 -1.52 -20.85
C ARG A 469 10.12 -2.87 -20.38
N LEU A 470 11.44 -2.98 -20.22
CA LEU A 470 12.13 -4.27 -20.25
C LEU A 470 11.95 -5.12 -18.99
N ALA A 471 11.95 -4.50 -17.81
CA ALA A 471 12.01 -5.17 -16.50
C ALA A 471 11.15 -6.43 -16.32
N PRO A 472 9.89 -6.50 -16.80
CA PRO A 472 9.06 -7.70 -16.65
C PRO A 472 9.69 -8.98 -17.23
N VAL A 473 10.49 -8.89 -18.30
CA VAL A 473 11.10 -10.08 -18.93
C VAL A 473 12.16 -10.74 -18.04
N PRO A 474 13.24 -10.04 -17.60
CA PRO A 474 14.21 -10.64 -16.69
C PRO A 474 13.63 -10.96 -15.31
N MET A 475 12.55 -10.29 -14.90
CA MET A 475 11.81 -10.65 -13.69
C MET A 475 11.11 -12.01 -13.84
N PHE A 476 10.41 -12.25 -14.95
CA PHE A 476 9.71 -13.52 -15.20
C PHE A 476 10.70 -14.69 -15.36
N TYR A 477 11.78 -14.50 -16.11
CA TYR A 477 12.79 -15.54 -16.38
C TYR A 477 13.97 -15.52 -15.39
N LEU A 478 13.80 -14.94 -14.19
CA LEU A 478 14.91 -14.66 -13.28
C LEU A 478 15.78 -15.89 -12.92
N LYS A 479 15.18 -17.09 -12.84
CA LYS A 479 15.89 -18.34 -12.55
C LYS A 479 16.67 -18.91 -13.73
N ASP A 480 16.43 -18.42 -14.94
CA ASP A 480 17.13 -18.82 -16.16
C ASP A 480 17.69 -17.57 -16.85
N PRO A 481 18.89 -17.11 -16.45
CA PRO A 481 19.49 -15.91 -17.00
C PRO A 481 19.68 -15.95 -18.53
N ALA A 482 19.85 -17.15 -19.12
CA ALA A 482 20.01 -17.28 -20.56
C ALA A 482 18.69 -16.97 -21.26
N GLN A 483 17.58 -17.53 -20.75
CA GLN A 483 16.25 -17.20 -21.23
C GLN A 483 15.88 -15.74 -20.96
N ALA A 484 16.22 -15.18 -19.79
CA ALA A 484 16.00 -13.76 -19.50
C ALA A 484 16.67 -12.86 -20.55
N ILE A 485 17.92 -13.16 -20.90
CA ILE A 485 18.68 -12.42 -21.93
C ILE A 485 18.07 -12.65 -23.32
N GLU A 486 17.78 -13.88 -23.71
CA GLU A 486 17.25 -14.19 -25.04
C GLU A 486 15.85 -13.61 -25.26
N GLN A 487 14.94 -13.81 -24.31
CA GLN A 487 13.56 -13.31 -24.40
C GLN A 487 13.51 -11.78 -24.31
N ALA A 488 14.47 -11.12 -23.65
CA ALA A 488 14.61 -9.67 -23.72
C ALA A 488 14.90 -9.20 -25.16
N GLY A 489 15.78 -9.92 -25.87
CA GLY A 489 16.03 -9.69 -27.29
C GLY A 489 14.79 -9.93 -28.15
N GLN A 490 14.05 -11.02 -27.91
CA GLN A 490 12.82 -11.32 -28.66
C GLN A 490 11.71 -10.29 -28.41
N SER A 491 11.52 -9.85 -27.16
CA SER A 491 10.57 -8.79 -26.78
C SER A 491 10.91 -7.45 -27.42
N SER A 492 12.19 -7.14 -27.63
CA SER A 492 12.59 -5.96 -28.41
C SER A 492 12.09 -6.04 -29.84
N ARG A 493 12.31 -7.18 -30.53
CA ARG A 493 12.04 -7.36 -31.97
C ARG A 493 10.57 -7.14 -32.37
N THR A 494 9.64 -7.18 -31.42
CA THR A 494 8.22 -6.90 -31.70
C THR A 494 8.01 -5.48 -32.19
N THR A 495 8.74 -4.50 -31.63
CA THR A 495 8.66 -3.09 -32.07
C THR A 495 9.98 -2.47 -32.50
N HIS A 496 11.13 -3.00 -32.07
CA HIS A 496 12.48 -2.52 -32.41
C HIS A 496 13.38 -3.70 -32.80
N GLY A 497 13.64 -3.86 -34.10
CA GLY A 497 14.37 -4.99 -34.67
C GLY A 497 15.85 -4.73 -34.95
N THR A 498 16.36 -3.51 -34.71
CA THR A 498 17.78 -3.20 -34.91
C THR A 498 18.65 -3.97 -33.93
N ARG A 499 19.84 -4.41 -34.38
CA ARG A 499 20.76 -5.15 -33.52
C ARG A 499 21.20 -4.33 -32.31
N GLN A 500 21.31 -3.00 -32.43
CA GLN A 500 21.59 -2.13 -31.29
C GLN A 500 20.51 -2.19 -30.20
N ALA A 501 19.22 -2.10 -30.58
CA ALA A 501 18.12 -2.13 -29.61
C ALA A 501 17.97 -3.52 -28.97
N VAL A 502 18.07 -4.57 -29.79
CA VAL A 502 18.02 -5.96 -29.33
C VAL A 502 19.15 -6.25 -28.34
N ASP A 503 20.40 -5.94 -28.70
CA ASP A 503 21.56 -6.23 -27.85
C ASP A 503 21.62 -5.33 -26.60
N ALA A 504 21.08 -4.11 -26.66
CA ALA A 504 20.93 -3.27 -25.47
C ALA A 504 19.93 -3.87 -24.48
N CYS A 505 18.81 -4.41 -24.95
CA CYS A 505 17.85 -5.14 -24.10
C CYS A 505 18.47 -6.42 -23.52
N ARG A 506 19.23 -7.18 -24.32
CA ARG A 506 19.96 -8.37 -23.87
C ARG A 506 20.95 -8.04 -22.75
N TYR A 507 21.74 -6.98 -22.92
CA TYR A 507 22.72 -6.55 -21.92
C TYR A 507 22.04 -6.05 -20.63
N MET A 508 21.02 -5.19 -20.77
CA MET A 508 20.26 -4.67 -19.63
C MET A 508 19.53 -5.79 -18.86
N ALA A 509 19.00 -6.81 -19.55
CA ALA A 509 18.41 -7.98 -18.88
C ALA A 509 19.44 -8.72 -18.02
N GLY A 510 20.68 -8.89 -18.50
CA GLY A 510 21.77 -9.45 -17.70
C GLY A 510 22.07 -8.63 -16.44
N LEU A 511 22.12 -7.30 -16.57
CA LEU A 511 22.29 -6.38 -15.43
C LEU A 511 21.15 -6.51 -14.41
N LEU A 512 19.90 -6.57 -14.87
CA LEU A 512 18.72 -6.69 -14.00
C LEU A 512 18.69 -8.03 -13.26
N VAL A 513 18.99 -9.14 -13.96
CA VAL A 513 19.10 -10.46 -13.32
C VAL A 513 20.20 -10.45 -12.25
N GLY A 514 21.36 -9.86 -12.54
CA GLY A 514 22.44 -9.70 -11.58
C GLY A 514 22.03 -8.87 -10.36
N ALA A 515 21.45 -7.69 -10.60
CA ALA A 515 21.07 -6.75 -9.57
C ALA A 515 19.99 -7.32 -8.64
N ILE A 516 18.97 -7.98 -9.20
CA ILE A 516 17.92 -8.67 -8.44
C ILE A 516 18.52 -9.81 -7.60
N ASN A 517 19.45 -10.58 -8.16
CA ASN A 517 20.13 -11.66 -7.42
C ASN A 517 21.19 -11.16 -6.42
N GLY A 518 21.41 -9.84 -6.33
CA GLY A 518 22.24 -9.22 -5.29
C GLY A 518 23.70 -8.98 -5.67
N ALA A 519 24.04 -8.99 -6.96
CA ALA A 519 25.36 -8.61 -7.44
C ALA A 519 25.74 -7.18 -6.98
N GLY A 520 27.00 -6.99 -6.63
CA GLY A 520 27.50 -5.67 -6.19
C GLY A 520 27.52 -4.64 -7.33
N LYS A 521 27.47 -3.35 -7.01
CA LYS A 521 27.52 -2.30 -8.05
C LYS A 521 28.81 -2.37 -8.88
N ASP A 522 29.96 -2.57 -8.25
CA ASP A 522 31.24 -2.69 -8.97
C ASP A 522 31.29 -3.92 -9.88
N GLU A 523 30.63 -5.01 -9.47
CA GLU A 523 30.49 -6.23 -10.26
C GLU A 523 29.56 -5.99 -11.47
N LEU A 524 28.37 -5.42 -11.24
CA LEU A 524 27.41 -5.06 -12.29
C LEU A 524 28.01 -4.12 -13.33
N LEU A 525 28.87 -3.21 -12.89
CA LEU A 525 29.53 -2.23 -13.77
C LEU A 525 30.92 -2.68 -14.22
N SER A 526 31.29 -3.94 -13.99
CA SER A 526 32.53 -4.51 -14.52
C SER A 526 32.45 -4.67 -16.05
N PRO A 527 33.58 -4.64 -16.77
CA PRO A 527 33.59 -4.75 -18.23
C PRO A 527 32.85 -6.01 -18.70
N LEU A 528 31.84 -5.81 -19.55
CA LEU A 528 31.05 -6.89 -20.16
C LEU A 528 30.36 -7.81 -19.13
N TYR A 529 29.90 -7.25 -18.01
CA TYR A 529 29.16 -8.03 -17.01
C TYR A 529 28.07 -8.92 -17.65
N CYS A 530 27.99 -10.16 -17.17
CA CYS A 530 26.93 -11.11 -17.47
C CYS A 530 26.73 -12.02 -16.25
N PRO A 531 25.49 -12.33 -15.85
CA PRO A 531 25.24 -13.36 -14.84
C PRO A 531 25.68 -14.77 -15.28
N ILE A 532 25.98 -14.97 -16.57
CA ILE A 532 26.52 -16.22 -17.13
C ILE A 532 27.96 -15.96 -17.60
N PRO A 533 28.99 -16.51 -16.91
CA PRO A 533 30.38 -16.35 -17.33
C PRO A 533 30.60 -16.83 -18.78
N GLY A 534 31.30 -16.03 -19.59
CA GLY A 534 31.64 -16.37 -20.99
C GLY A 534 30.49 -16.25 -22.00
N TYR A 535 29.28 -15.88 -21.59
CA TYR A 535 28.10 -15.85 -22.47
C TYR A 535 28.30 -14.98 -23.73
N TRP A 536 28.98 -13.84 -23.58
CA TRP A 536 29.20 -12.93 -24.71
C TRP A 536 30.23 -13.43 -25.75
N ASP A 537 31.01 -14.46 -25.44
CA ASP A 537 32.00 -15.05 -26.37
C ASP A 537 31.28 -15.80 -27.51
N GLU A 538 30.21 -16.51 -27.17
CA GLU A 538 29.37 -17.25 -28.13
C GLU A 538 28.20 -16.42 -28.64
N HIS A 539 27.80 -15.38 -27.90
CA HIS A 539 26.62 -14.58 -28.17
C HIS A 539 26.91 -13.08 -28.32
N ALA A 540 27.92 -12.75 -29.13
CA ALA A 540 28.48 -11.41 -29.29
C ALA A 540 27.42 -10.29 -29.34
N LEU A 541 27.68 -9.22 -28.58
CA LEU A 541 26.92 -7.98 -28.58
C LEU A 541 27.31 -7.09 -29.76
N HIS A 542 26.43 -6.16 -30.12
CA HIS A 542 26.73 -5.11 -31.08
C HIS A 542 27.91 -4.24 -30.60
N PRO A 543 28.86 -3.82 -31.46
CA PRO A 543 30.06 -3.08 -31.04
C PRO A 543 29.79 -1.83 -30.18
N LYS A 544 28.74 -1.08 -30.47
CA LYS A 544 28.33 0.08 -29.65
C LYS A 544 27.86 -0.31 -28.24
N VAL A 545 27.20 -1.46 -28.09
CA VAL A 545 26.81 -2.00 -26.78
C VAL A 545 28.05 -2.50 -26.04
N VAL A 546 29.02 -3.11 -26.75
CA VAL A 546 30.32 -3.50 -26.18
C VAL A 546 31.07 -2.29 -25.61
N THR A 547 31.16 -1.19 -26.35
CA THR A 547 31.81 0.05 -25.85
C THR A 547 31.17 0.55 -24.56
N LEU A 548 29.84 0.53 -24.49
CA LEU A 548 29.08 0.90 -23.30
C LEU A 548 29.33 -0.08 -22.14
N ALA A 549 29.24 -1.39 -22.41
CA ALA A 549 29.44 -2.46 -21.44
C ALA A 549 30.88 -2.52 -20.90
N GLN A 550 31.85 -1.98 -21.64
CA GLN A 550 33.24 -1.79 -21.18
C GLN A 550 33.42 -0.57 -20.27
N GLY A 551 32.37 0.24 -20.06
CA GLY A 551 32.37 1.33 -19.09
C GLY A 551 32.59 2.73 -19.66
N SER A 552 32.23 3.00 -20.92
CA SER A 552 32.37 4.35 -21.50
C SER A 552 31.66 5.44 -20.67
N PHE A 553 30.55 5.11 -20.01
CA PHE A 553 29.83 6.00 -19.08
C PHE A 553 30.66 6.44 -17.86
N LYS A 554 31.71 5.71 -17.48
CA LYS A 554 32.53 6.03 -16.30
C LYS A 554 33.46 7.24 -16.53
N HIS A 555 33.76 7.55 -17.78
CA HIS A 555 34.75 8.57 -18.17
C HIS A 555 34.13 9.77 -18.88
N LYS A 556 32.87 9.68 -19.29
CA LYS A 556 32.13 10.77 -19.93
C LYS A 556 31.43 11.65 -18.90
N LYS A 557 31.21 12.91 -19.26
CA LYS A 557 30.37 13.87 -18.53
C LYS A 557 29.45 14.58 -19.52
N PRO A 558 28.33 15.19 -19.09
CA PRO A 558 27.58 16.10 -19.96
C PRO A 558 28.51 17.18 -20.55
N PRO A 559 28.37 17.55 -21.84
CA PRO A 559 27.30 17.16 -22.77
C PRO A 559 27.56 15.85 -23.57
N GLN A 560 28.63 15.10 -23.27
CA GLN A 560 28.93 13.83 -23.94
C GLN A 560 27.99 12.70 -23.49
N ILE A 561 27.51 12.76 -22.25
CA ILE A 561 26.38 11.95 -21.76
C ILE A 561 25.10 12.64 -22.18
N ARG A 562 24.19 11.90 -22.82
CA ARG A 562 22.92 12.41 -23.34
C ARG A 562 21.82 11.39 -23.08
N GLY A 563 20.70 11.81 -22.49
CA GLY A 563 19.48 10.98 -22.41
C GLY A 563 18.63 11.17 -23.66
N SER A 564 19.11 10.74 -24.83
CA SER A 564 18.37 10.91 -26.10
C SER A 564 17.50 9.69 -26.42
N GLY A 565 16.61 9.80 -27.42
CA GLY A 565 15.84 8.67 -27.93
C GLY A 565 16.64 7.58 -28.64
N TYR A 566 17.96 7.72 -28.74
CA TYR A 566 18.83 6.66 -29.23
C TYR A 566 19.19 5.68 -28.10
N VAL A 567 18.89 4.39 -28.29
CA VAL A 567 19.01 3.37 -27.23
C VAL A 567 20.38 3.29 -26.54
N ILE A 568 21.47 3.57 -27.26
CA ILE A 568 22.82 3.57 -26.67
C ILE A 568 23.02 4.78 -25.76
N ASP A 569 22.53 5.94 -26.17
CA ASP A 569 22.63 7.18 -25.39
C ASP A 569 21.80 7.05 -24.10
N SER A 570 20.55 6.59 -24.18
CA SER A 570 19.69 6.43 -23.00
C SER A 570 20.26 5.43 -22.00
N LEU A 571 20.75 4.27 -22.47
CA LEU A 571 21.38 3.29 -21.59
C LEU A 571 22.71 3.80 -21.00
N GLU A 572 23.52 4.53 -21.78
CA GLU A 572 24.76 5.12 -21.29
C GLU A 572 24.49 6.18 -20.22
N ALA A 573 23.45 7.00 -20.40
CA ALA A 573 23.01 7.99 -19.44
C ALA A 573 22.47 7.38 -18.14
N ALA A 574 21.65 6.33 -18.24
CA ALA A 574 21.15 5.60 -17.07
C ALA A 574 22.29 4.97 -16.26
N LEU A 575 23.25 4.33 -16.93
CA LEU A 575 24.43 3.74 -16.27
C LEU A 575 25.38 4.79 -15.71
N TRP A 576 25.53 5.94 -16.37
CA TRP A 576 26.29 7.07 -15.85
C TRP A 576 25.66 7.62 -14.57
N ALA A 577 24.34 7.83 -14.55
CA ALA A 577 23.63 8.28 -13.36
C ALA A 577 23.78 7.26 -12.22
N PHE A 578 23.58 5.97 -12.51
CA PHE A 578 23.75 4.88 -11.55
C PHE A 578 25.18 4.72 -11.01
N TYR A 579 26.20 4.90 -11.86
CA TYR A 579 27.60 4.86 -11.47
C TYR A 579 28.01 6.03 -10.57
N THR A 580 27.45 7.21 -10.80
CA THR A 580 27.92 8.45 -10.18
C THR A 580 27.08 8.92 -8.99
N THR A 581 26.16 8.09 -8.50
CA THR A 581 25.34 8.37 -7.31
C THR A 581 25.19 7.12 -6.46
N ASP A 582 24.87 7.30 -5.17
CA ASP A 582 24.82 6.21 -4.17
C ASP A 582 23.42 5.94 -3.62
N ASN A 583 22.40 6.59 -4.18
CA ASN A 583 21.00 6.37 -3.83
C ASN A 583 20.07 6.57 -5.04
N PHE A 584 18.85 6.03 -4.93
CA PHE A 584 17.85 6.07 -6.00
C PHE A 584 17.46 7.51 -6.36
N ARG A 585 17.16 8.36 -5.36
CA ARG A 585 16.68 9.73 -5.57
C ARG A 585 17.65 10.56 -6.41
N ASP A 586 18.90 10.62 -5.97
CA ASP A 586 19.92 11.44 -6.62
C ASP A 586 20.24 10.92 -8.01
N GLY A 587 20.29 9.59 -8.19
CA GLY A 587 20.49 9.01 -9.52
C GLY A 587 19.33 9.29 -10.46
N CYS A 588 18.08 9.19 -9.99
CA CYS A 588 16.89 9.45 -10.80
C CYS A 588 16.87 10.91 -11.24
N LEU A 589 17.04 11.85 -10.29
CA LEU A 589 17.10 13.28 -10.60
C LEU A 589 18.27 13.60 -11.54
N LYS A 590 19.40 12.93 -11.38
CA LYS A 590 20.57 13.14 -12.26
C LYS A 590 20.33 12.63 -13.68
N ALA A 591 19.59 11.53 -13.84
CA ALA A 591 19.20 10.97 -15.13
C ALA A 591 18.21 11.89 -15.86
N VAL A 592 17.10 12.27 -15.21
CA VAL A 592 16.03 13.07 -15.82
C VAL A 592 16.43 14.52 -16.11
N ASN A 593 17.31 15.11 -15.30
CA ASN A 593 17.80 16.48 -15.52
C ASN A 593 18.79 16.59 -16.70
N LEU A 594 19.05 15.51 -17.44
CA LEU A 594 19.66 15.58 -18.77
C LEU A 594 18.69 16.12 -19.83
N GLY A 595 17.38 16.21 -19.52
CA GLY A 595 16.34 16.61 -20.47
C GLY A 595 16.26 15.64 -21.65
N LEU A 596 15.88 16.16 -22.82
CA LEU A 596 15.68 15.42 -24.07
C LEU A 596 14.61 14.34 -23.92
N ASP A 597 15.00 13.08 -23.81
CA ASP A 597 14.15 11.92 -23.63
C ASP A 597 14.26 11.47 -22.17
N ALA A 598 13.74 12.33 -21.29
CA ALA A 598 14.01 12.34 -19.86
C ALA A 598 13.22 11.26 -19.10
N ASP A 599 11.97 11.02 -19.52
CA ASP A 599 11.11 9.91 -19.09
C ASP A 599 11.76 8.56 -19.38
N THR A 600 12.17 8.27 -20.62
CA THR A 600 12.80 6.97 -20.91
C THR A 600 14.15 6.84 -20.23
N THR A 601 14.95 7.90 -20.17
CA THR A 601 16.22 7.87 -19.44
C THR A 601 15.98 7.60 -17.94
N GLY A 602 14.94 8.21 -17.38
CA GLY A 602 14.44 7.97 -16.03
C GLY A 602 13.97 6.54 -15.82
N ALA A 603 13.16 5.98 -16.72
CA ALA A 603 12.63 4.62 -16.66
C ALA A 603 13.75 3.57 -16.74
N VAL A 604 14.71 3.72 -17.66
CA VAL A 604 15.87 2.82 -17.78
C VAL A 604 16.76 2.89 -16.54
N PHE A 605 17.02 4.09 -16.01
CA PHE A 605 17.69 4.26 -14.71
C PHE A 605 16.90 3.57 -13.59
N GLY A 606 15.60 3.81 -13.53
CA GLY A 606 14.69 3.32 -12.50
C GLY A 606 14.68 1.80 -12.41
N GLN A 607 14.73 1.12 -13.56
CA GLN A 607 14.84 -0.33 -13.62
C GLN A 607 16.11 -0.85 -12.91
N ILE A 608 17.30 -0.38 -13.30
CA ILE A 608 18.56 -0.89 -12.74
C ILE A 608 18.81 -0.41 -11.31
N ALA A 609 18.51 0.87 -11.03
CA ALA A 609 18.69 1.44 -9.71
C ALA A 609 17.69 0.86 -8.71
N GLY A 610 16.44 0.64 -9.12
CA GLY A 610 15.44 -0.04 -8.30
C GLY A 610 15.80 -1.50 -8.06
N ALA A 611 16.26 -2.22 -9.09
CA ALA A 611 16.79 -3.58 -8.95
C ALA A 611 18.02 -3.66 -8.00
N PHE A 612 18.80 -2.59 -7.90
CA PHE A 612 20.00 -2.57 -7.07
C PHE A 612 19.76 -2.07 -5.63
N TYR A 613 19.02 -0.99 -5.46
CA TYR A 613 18.78 -0.38 -4.15
C TYR A 613 17.54 -0.95 -3.44
N GLY A 614 16.61 -1.53 -4.20
CA GLY A 614 15.31 -2.01 -3.71
C GLY A 614 14.23 -0.94 -3.74
N GLU A 615 12.97 -1.38 -3.77
CA GLU A 615 11.79 -0.48 -3.67
C GLU A 615 11.85 0.36 -2.39
N SER A 616 12.30 -0.24 -1.29
CA SER A 616 12.42 0.43 0.01
C SER A 616 13.38 1.64 0.02
N ALA A 617 14.23 1.77 -1.01
CA ALA A 617 15.14 2.89 -1.20
C ALA A 617 14.59 4.00 -2.12
N ILE A 618 13.45 3.75 -2.79
CA ILE A 618 12.74 4.77 -3.56
C ILE A 618 12.10 5.76 -2.56
N PRO A 619 12.16 7.09 -2.81
CA PRO A 619 11.50 8.07 -1.96
C PRO A 619 10.02 7.76 -1.76
N VAL A 620 9.59 7.68 -0.50
CA VAL A 620 8.20 7.32 -0.16
C VAL A 620 7.22 8.34 -0.74
N GLU A 621 7.59 9.62 -0.77
CA GLU A 621 6.79 10.70 -1.33
C GLU A 621 6.62 10.61 -2.87
N TRP A 622 7.40 9.77 -3.54
CA TRP A 622 7.23 9.43 -4.95
C TRP A 622 6.34 8.21 -5.11
N LEU A 623 6.57 7.17 -4.30
CA LEU A 623 5.75 5.95 -4.29
C LEU A 623 4.27 6.27 -4.03
N ASP A 624 3.98 7.11 -3.04
CA ASP A 624 2.61 7.47 -2.63
C ASP A 624 1.81 8.22 -3.72
N LYS A 625 2.48 8.70 -4.77
CA LYS A 625 1.85 9.41 -5.90
C LYS A 625 1.63 8.54 -7.12
N ILE A 626 2.28 7.38 -7.21
CA ILE A 626 2.28 6.58 -8.44
C ILE A 626 0.87 6.18 -8.83
N ALA A 627 0.48 6.55 -10.06
CA ALA A 627 -0.79 6.13 -10.62
C ALA A 627 -0.83 4.60 -10.77
N LEU A 628 -1.98 4.00 -10.43
CA LEU A 628 -2.20 2.55 -10.47
C LEU A 628 -1.18 1.74 -9.61
N GLN A 629 -0.66 2.32 -8.52
CA GLN A 629 0.33 1.66 -7.65
C GLN A 629 -0.09 0.24 -7.22
N GLU A 630 -1.35 0.05 -6.82
CA GLU A 630 -1.87 -1.25 -6.41
C GLU A 630 -1.82 -2.30 -7.53
N LEU A 631 -2.08 -1.89 -8.78
CA LEU A 631 -1.99 -2.77 -9.94
C LEU A 631 -0.54 -3.15 -10.24
N ILE A 632 0.38 -2.20 -10.14
CA ILE A 632 1.82 -2.46 -10.33
C ILE A 632 2.30 -3.44 -9.24
N ALA A 633 1.88 -3.24 -7.99
CA ALA A 633 2.18 -4.13 -6.88
C ALA A 633 1.64 -5.56 -7.09
N ASP A 634 0.39 -5.72 -7.55
CA ASP A 634 -0.17 -7.04 -7.90
C ASP A 634 0.66 -7.75 -8.98
N LEU A 635 1.03 -7.03 -10.05
CA LEU A 635 1.86 -7.60 -11.12
C LEU A 635 3.24 -8.01 -10.60
N ILE A 636 3.85 -7.22 -9.72
CA ILE A 636 5.13 -7.54 -9.07
C ILE A 636 5.00 -8.84 -8.26
N GLU A 637 3.99 -8.96 -7.40
CA GLU A 637 3.78 -10.14 -6.58
C GLU A 637 3.55 -11.39 -7.45
N ARG A 638 2.74 -11.27 -8.51
CA ARG A 638 2.48 -12.38 -9.43
C ARG A 638 3.71 -12.78 -10.23
N LEU A 639 4.50 -11.82 -10.72
CA LEU A 639 5.78 -12.09 -11.39
C LEU A 639 6.76 -12.77 -10.44
N TYR A 640 6.85 -12.31 -9.19
CA TYR A 640 7.73 -12.91 -8.19
C TYR A 640 7.31 -14.36 -7.90
N ASN A 641 6.01 -14.58 -7.67
CA ASN A 641 5.49 -15.92 -7.45
C ASN A 641 5.76 -16.86 -8.62
N LYS A 642 5.66 -16.38 -9.87
CA LYS A 642 6.00 -17.17 -11.07
C LYS A 642 7.50 -17.43 -11.24
N ALA A 643 8.34 -16.47 -10.88
CA ALA A 643 9.78 -16.66 -10.93
C ALA A 643 10.26 -17.68 -9.88
N PHE A 644 9.56 -17.81 -8.75
CA PHE A 644 10.02 -18.59 -7.59
C PHE A 644 9.24 -19.89 -7.30
N ASN A 645 8.02 -20.05 -7.79
CA ASN A 645 7.21 -21.27 -7.68
C ASN A 645 7.01 -21.91 -9.06
#